data_AF-A0A8H5GQ30-F1
#
_entry.id   AF-A0A8H5GQ30-F1
#
_cell.length_a   1.000
_cell.length_b   1.000
_cell.length_c   1.000
_cell.angle_alpha   90.00
_cell.angle_beta   90.00
_cell.angle_gamma   90.00
#
_symmetry.space_group_name_H-M   'P 1'
#
loop_
_entity.id
_entity.type
_entity.pdbx_description
1 polymer ?
#
loop_
_entity_poly.entity_id
_entity_poly.type
_entity_poly.pdbx_seq_one_letter_code
_entity_poly.pdbx_strand_id
1 'polypeptide(L)'
;MTSKVDDANPYPEFRSFLSPAGVRYFVDSYDDSKPPATYCLAPRPELQVLFDSKVSGSSVQHYLSNGDKRGVEISSASFQAYKQRNEDRVFVHEFESGVVFGVFDGHGGDVLSDYASQTLPPLLVSAVSEVLAYATQGDLSIDGAVKAAIINTFQKFDADLLERVLRIISESSDRPISEWTKADALAVMQAHKETARKAIVGTTALVGILAYNRRDLWVGSLGDSEALAEMKREGEDPQYLSLNDLHNSSNPSEIGRLQADHPNEEGVVRHGRVLRALAVTRALGDMMFKVDPEISHHILKYSEPCFVSSQTISEWRTVHKTPPYVSSTPSVRHYTLNAGYTLVFASDGLRDALQAQIKDLTVTKEERARLLTALARGVNSSPSHLGVSSPMIHEFTKIWKERLGHGFIPEERTFSIRNYRAEDEQQVKDLVYAAVVDGTGSPFYFMLRHVFTTSLFYFYYFLFLAGVAAATAYTGLFRILGFTLILAVSILMFHVYWNVRAAFVDYVDTAYRTDLANIMATYKVGGQNDSNFWVVEVPSMNLWKSSYEIVGCVGLDASVSPAHLRRLYVAPTHRRQGMATALVRNLMTYAKERKIPTIYSETSNLQPAAQYVYSREGWVVGETKNYPYEAGGLKVQFKKYFKTL
;
A
#
# COMPACT_ATOMS: atom_id res chain seq x y z
N MET A 1 43.33 1.78 -7.99
CA MET A 1 44.49 1.98 -8.89
C MET A 1 44.50 3.45 -9.27
N THR A 2 45.54 4.17 -8.91
CA THR A 2 45.70 5.62 -9.14
C THR A 2 46.13 5.87 -10.58
N SER A 3 45.30 6.55 -11.37
CA SER A 3 45.65 6.98 -12.73
C SER A 3 46.60 8.17 -12.67
N LYS A 4 47.80 8.03 -13.25
CA LYS A 4 48.76 9.11 -13.43
C LYS A 4 48.23 10.13 -14.45
N VAL A 5 48.45 11.41 -14.16
CA VAL A 5 48.30 12.52 -15.10
C VAL A 5 49.34 12.34 -16.21
N ASP A 6 48.92 12.50 -17.47
CA ASP A 6 49.74 12.25 -18.66
C ASP A 6 50.40 13.55 -19.15
N ASP A 7 51.73 13.58 -19.17
CA ASP A 7 52.55 14.77 -19.48
C ASP A 7 52.67 15.06 -21.00
N ALA A 8 52.01 14.27 -21.87
CA ALA A 8 52.07 14.40 -23.33
C ALA A 8 50.78 14.99 -23.94
N ASN A 9 50.25 16.07 -23.37
CA ASN A 9 49.03 16.71 -23.82
C ASN A 9 49.27 17.66 -25.04
N PRO A 10 48.64 17.42 -26.21
CA PRO A 10 48.77 18.31 -27.37
C PRO A 10 47.95 19.61 -27.27
N TYR A 11 47.06 19.75 -26.27
CA TYR A 11 46.24 20.94 -26.02
C TYR A 11 46.40 21.42 -24.55
N PRO A 12 47.46 22.20 -24.24
CA PRO A 12 47.88 22.51 -22.87
C PRO A 12 46.83 23.24 -22.01
N GLU A 13 45.80 23.81 -22.62
CA GLU A 13 44.66 24.48 -21.98
C GLU A 13 43.60 23.52 -21.38
N PHE A 14 43.58 22.24 -21.77
CA PHE A 14 42.61 21.24 -21.27
C PHE A 14 43.29 20.15 -20.46
N ARG A 15 42.75 19.77 -19.29
CA ARG A 15 43.20 18.53 -18.62
C ARG A 15 42.67 17.32 -19.37
N SER A 16 43.55 16.36 -19.68
CA SER A 16 43.18 15.10 -20.31
C SER A 16 43.55 13.89 -19.45
N PHE A 17 42.80 12.80 -19.60
CA PHE A 17 43.16 11.51 -19.03
C PHE A 17 42.91 10.37 -20.03
N LEU A 18 43.71 9.31 -19.90
CA LEU A 18 43.69 8.14 -20.77
C LEU A 18 43.00 6.97 -20.08
N SER A 19 42.02 6.36 -20.75
CA SER A 19 41.39 5.14 -20.26
C SER A 19 42.31 3.92 -20.46
N PRO A 20 42.02 2.79 -19.78
CA PRO A 20 42.71 1.52 -20.01
C PRO A 20 42.63 1.00 -21.45
N ALA A 21 41.67 1.51 -22.25
CA ALA A 21 41.48 1.16 -23.66
C ALA A 21 42.19 2.14 -24.62
N GLY A 22 43.01 3.08 -24.13
CA GLY A 22 43.79 3.99 -24.96
C GLY A 22 43.04 5.23 -25.46
N VAL A 23 41.80 5.46 -25.01
CA VAL A 23 40.99 6.62 -25.43
C VAL A 23 41.29 7.81 -24.53
N ARG A 24 41.59 8.96 -25.13
CA ARG A 24 41.96 10.21 -24.46
C ARG A 24 40.74 11.14 -24.36
N TYR A 25 40.37 11.54 -23.15
CA TYR A 25 39.23 12.40 -22.87
C TYR A 25 39.69 13.80 -22.47
N PHE A 26 38.99 14.83 -22.93
CA PHE A 26 39.26 16.24 -22.64
C PHE A 26 38.10 16.82 -21.83
N VAL A 27 38.40 17.55 -20.75
CA VAL A 27 37.38 18.16 -19.88
C VAL A 27 37.55 19.68 -19.91
N ASP A 28 36.48 20.38 -20.28
CA ASP A 28 36.45 21.83 -20.53
C ASP A 28 36.60 22.67 -19.23
N SER A 29 36.12 22.15 -18.10
CA SER A 29 36.45 22.66 -16.76
C SER A 29 36.09 21.62 -15.70
N TYR A 30 37.04 21.33 -14.81
CA TYR A 30 36.84 20.49 -13.64
C TYR A 30 37.22 21.31 -12.42
N ASP A 31 36.24 21.58 -11.55
CA ASP A 31 36.46 22.34 -10.32
C ASP A 31 36.80 21.37 -9.18
N ASP A 32 38.10 21.10 -8.99
CA ASP A 32 38.65 20.27 -7.91
C ASP A 32 38.32 20.82 -6.50
N SER A 33 37.81 22.06 -6.39
CA SER A 33 37.51 22.72 -5.11
C SER A 33 36.10 22.48 -4.59
N LYS A 34 35.22 21.87 -5.39
CA LYS A 34 33.84 21.58 -5.00
C LYS A 34 33.66 20.08 -4.77
N PRO A 35 33.25 19.65 -3.57
CA PRO A 35 33.03 18.23 -3.30
C PRO A 35 31.93 17.69 -4.24
N PRO A 36 32.05 16.44 -4.70
CA PRO A 36 31.05 15.80 -5.55
C PRO A 36 29.70 15.81 -4.83
N ALA A 37 28.63 16.17 -5.55
CA ALA A 37 27.28 16.18 -5.02
C ALA A 37 26.94 14.83 -4.38
N THR A 38 26.64 14.85 -3.09
CA THR A 38 26.17 13.72 -2.30
C THR A 38 24.64 13.63 -2.41
N TYR A 39 24.13 12.46 -2.78
CA TYR A 39 22.72 12.12 -2.72
C TYR A 39 22.56 10.93 -1.74
N CYS A 40 21.51 10.97 -0.91
CA CYS A 40 21.15 9.94 0.07
C CYS A 40 19.72 9.39 -0.15
N LEU A 41 19.64 8.07 -0.32
CA LEU A 41 18.47 7.24 -0.61
C LEU A 41 17.78 6.99 0.71
N ALA A 42 16.47 7.21 0.79
CA ALA A 42 15.70 6.74 1.92
C ALA A 42 15.05 5.39 1.60
N PRO A 43 15.53 4.28 2.18
CA PRO A 43 14.66 3.26 2.74
C PRO A 43 14.15 3.76 4.10
N ARG A 44 12.85 3.63 4.39
CA ARG A 44 12.37 3.73 5.77
C ARG A 44 11.51 2.52 6.15
N PRO A 45 11.92 1.73 7.15
CA PRO A 45 11.04 0.80 7.87
C PRO A 45 9.74 1.46 8.34
N GLU A 46 9.71 2.78 8.51
CA GLU A 46 8.54 3.55 8.95
C GLU A 46 7.49 3.78 7.84
N LEU A 47 7.91 3.92 6.57
CA LEU A 47 6.98 3.86 5.43
C LEU A 47 6.49 2.42 5.24
N GLN A 48 7.36 1.43 5.40
CA GLN A 48 6.98 0.01 5.40
C GLN A 48 5.92 -0.30 6.48
N VAL A 49 6.05 0.24 7.69
CA VAL A 49 5.05 0.10 8.78
C VAL A 49 3.74 0.82 8.48
N LEU A 50 3.78 1.99 7.82
CA LEU A 50 2.61 2.76 7.39
C LEU A 50 1.72 2.02 6.39
N PHE A 51 2.33 1.19 5.53
CA PHE A 51 1.64 0.47 4.47
C PHE A 51 1.38 -1.00 4.80
N ASP A 52 2.27 -1.67 5.56
CA ASP A 52 2.04 -3.01 6.14
C ASP A 52 0.80 -3.04 7.05
N SER A 53 0.38 -1.90 7.61
CA SER A 53 -0.86 -1.76 8.38
C SER A 53 -2.13 -1.83 7.51
N LYS A 54 -1.99 -1.66 6.18
CA LYS A 54 -3.09 -1.66 5.18
C LYS A 54 -3.06 -2.85 4.21
N VAL A 55 -2.02 -3.69 4.25
CA VAL A 55 -1.83 -4.83 3.35
C VAL A 55 -2.43 -6.13 3.95
N SER A 56 -3.36 -6.76 3.25
CA SER A 56 -3.71 -8.17 3.47
C SER A 56 -2.93 -9.05 2.49
N GLY A 57 -1.66 -9.34 2.78
CA GLY A 57 -0.84 -10.26 2.00
C GLY A 57 0.54 -9.74 1.61
N SER A 58 1.57 -10.46 2.05
CA SER A 58 2.94 -10.52 1.53
C SER A 58 3.41 -9.35 0.63
N SER A 59 4.15 -8.39 1.21
CA SER A 59 4.99 -7.45 0.48
C SER A 59 6.17 -8.19 -0.16
N VAL A 60 6.41 -7.98 -1.46
CA VAL A 60 7.64 -8.41 -2.13
C VAL A 60 8.56 -7.20 -2.19
N GLN A 61 9.71 -7.30 -1.51
CA GLN A 61 10.77 -6.30 -1.55
C GLN A 61 11.75 -6.64 -2.67
N HIS A 62 11.95 -5.73 -3.62
CA HIS A 62 13.13 -5.76 -4.49
C HIS A 62 14.08 -4.64 -4.07
N TYR A 63 15.14 -5.02 -3.36
CA TYR A 63 16.32 -4.18 -3.19
C TYR A 63 17.19 -4.36 -4.43
N LEU A 64 17.21 -3.38 -5.34
CA LEU A 64 18.36 -3.24 -6.24
C LEU A 64 19.49 -2.66 -5.39
N SER A 65 20.61 -3.36 -5.32
CA SER A 65 21.78 -2.97 -4.52
C SER A 65 22.14 -1.51 -4.80
N ASN A 66 22.32 -0.73 -3.72
CA ASN A 66 22.96 0.59 -3.76
C ASN A 66 24.32 0.47 -4.47
N GLY A 67 24.32 0.71 -5.78
CA GLY A 67 25.52 0.96 -6.53
C GLY A 67 25.90 2.41 -6.31
N ASP A 68 26.77 2.67 -5.35
CA ASP A 68 27.58 3.89 -5.35
C ASP A 68 28.49 3.87 -6.59
N LYS A 69 27.90 4.15 -7.76
CA LYS A 69 28.63 4.34 -8.99
C LYS A 69 27.91 5.43 -9.77
N ARG A 70 28.49 6.64 -9.69
CA ARG A 70 28.28 7.74 -10.64
C ARG A 70 26.99 8.55 -10.37
N GLY A 71 26.82 9.04 -9.13
CA GLY A 71 26.07 10.25 -8.74
C GLY A 71 24.64 10.50 -9.28
N VAL A 72 23.83 9.45 -9.44
CA VAL A 72 22.35 9.50 -9.50
C VAL A 72 21.84 8.51 -8.47
N GLU A 73 20.73 8.84 -7.82
CA GLU A 73 20.18 8.02 -6.76
C GLU A 73 18.68 7.81 -6.93
N ILE A 74 18.24 6.56 -6.85
CA ILE A 74 16.88 6.16 -7.21
C ILE A 74 16.27 5.32 -6.08
N SER A 75 15.15 5.78 -5.55
CA SER A 75 14.33 5.08 -4.56
C SER A 75 12.99 4.69 -5.16
N SER A 76 12.45 3.53 -4.81
CA SER A 76 11.11 3.09 -5.23
C SER A 76 10.35 2.44 -4.08
N ALA A 77 9.04 2.66 -4.03
CA ALA A 77 8.13 1.98 -3.13
C ALA A 77 6.82 1.66 -3.86
N SER A 78 6.17 0.57 -3.47
CA SER A 78 4.86 0.16 -3.99
C SER A 78 4.01 -0.39 -2.85
N PHE A 79 2.71 -0.16 -2.89
CA PHE A 79 1.81 -0.40 -1.77
C PHE A 79 0.53 -1.12 -2.19
N GLN A 80 0.11 -2.12 -1.43
CA GLN A 80 -1.17 -2.79 -1.64
C GLN A 80 -2.32 -1.91 -1.11
N ALA A 81 -3.15 -1.40 -2.03
CA ALA A 81 -4.40 -0.72 -1.69
C ALA A 81 -5.49 -1.70 -1.20
N TYR A 82 -6.72 -1.22 -0.95
CA TYR A 82 -7.89 -2.04 -0.52
C TYR A 82 -8.29 -3.17 -1.49
N LYS A 83 -7.71 -3.22 -2.70
CA LYS A 83 -7.91 -4.31 -3.65
C LYS A 83 -7.23 -5.59 -3.15
N GLN A 84 -7.70 -6.75 -3.61
CA GLN A 84 -7.09 -8.04 -3.25
C GLN A 84 -5.66 -8.20 -3.78
N ARG A 85 -5.32 -7.49 -4.86
CA ARG A 85 -4.00 -7.47 -5.48
C ARG A 85 -3.62 -6.05 -5.87
N ASN A 86 -2.32 -5.77 -5.84
CA ASN A 86 -1.77 -4.47 -6.20
C ASN A 86 -1.61 -4.46 -7.71
N GLU A 87 -2.18 -3.46 -8.35
CA GLU A 87 -2.15 -3.32 -9.80
C GLU A 87 -1.00 -2.39 -10.23
N ASP A 88 -0.32 -1.69 -9.30
CA ASP A 88 0.79 -0.79 -9.60
C ASP A 88 2.12 -1.54 -9.77
N ARG A 89 2.95 -1.11 -10.72
CA ARG A 89 4.33 -1.57 -10.89
C ARG A 89 5.30 -0.40 -10.98
N VAL A 90 6.48 -0.59 -10.42
CA VAL A 90 7.62 0.35 -10.52
C VAL A 90 8.77 -0.40 -11.15
N PHE A 91 9.57 0.30 -11.97
CA PHE A 91 10.75 -0.28 -12.57
C PHE A 91 11.89 0.73 -12.61
N VAL A 92 13.12 0.20 -12.61
CA VAL A 92 14.36 0.93 -12.81
C VAL A 92 15.29 0.02 -13.58
N HIS A 93 15.82 0.49 -14.70
CA HIS A 93 16.76 -0.24 -15.54
C HIS A 93 17.90 0.69 -15.98
N GLU A 94 19.13 0.32 -15.63
CA GLU A 94 20.33 0.99 -16.13
C GLU A 94 20.72 0.46 -17.51
N PHE A 95 21.27 1.33 -18.35
CA PHE A 95 21.82 0.97 -19.66
C PHE A 95 23.04 1.84 -19.97
N GLU A 96 23.78 1.52 -21.03
CA GLU A 96 25.06 2.16 -21.35
C GLU A 96 24.99 3.69 -21.41
N SER A 97 23.88 4.21 -21.94
CA SER A 97 23.68 5.64 -22.17
C SER A 97 22.79 6.33 -21.12
N GLY A 98 22.41 5.67 -20.03
CA GLY A 98 21.59 6.30 -18.98
C GLY A 98 20.82 5.34 -18.08
N VAL A 99 19.71 5.83 -17.54
CA VAL A 99 18.76 5.06 -16.72
C VAL A 99 17.34 5.33 -17.16
N VAL A 100 16.52 4.28 -17.23
CA VAL A 100 15.09 4.35 -17.47
C VAL A 100 14.35 3.88 -16.23
N PHE A 101 13.36 4.64 -15.79
CA PHE A 101 12.60 4.37 -14.57
C PHE A 101 11.16 4.84 -14.74
N GLY A 102 10.25 4.36 -13.91
CA GLY A 102 8.86 4.78 -14.05
C GLY A 102 7.87 4.00 -13.21
N VAL A 103 6.60 4.38 -13.38
CA VAL A 103 5.45 3.81 -12.70
C VAL A 103 4.40 3.41 -13.74
N PHE A 104 3.83 2.23 -13.55
CA PHE A 104 2.64 1.73 -14.22
C PHE A 104 1.53 1.62 -13.18
N ASP A 105 0.40 2.29 -13.39
CA ASP A 105 -0.80 2.17 -12.56
C ASP A 105 -1.78 1.26 -13.30
N GLY A 106 -2.04 0.07 -12.76
CA GLY A 106 -2.88 -0.93 -13.41
C GLY A 106 -4.35 -0.76 -13.03
N HIS A 107 -5.26 -1.08 -13.95
CA HIS A 107 -6.68 -1.09 -13.69
C HIS A 107 -7.42 -2.21 -14.42
N GLY A 108 -8.47 -2.72 -13.76
CA GLY A 108 -9.20 -3.90 -14.23
C GLY A 108 -8.45 -5.21 -13.99
N GLY A 109 -7.22 -5.17 -13.49
CA GLY A 109 -6.37 -6.29 -13.11
C GLY A 109 -4.90 -5.87 -13.08
N ASP A 110 -4.03 -6.76 -12.59
CA ASP A 110 -2.58 -6.55 -12.43
C ASP A 110 -1.75 -7.08 -13.62
N VAL A 111 -2.37 -7.89 -14.49
CA VAL A 111 -1.66 -8.67 -15.52
C VAL A 111 -0.94 -7.80 -16.55
N LEU A 112 -1.54 -6.68 -16.98
CA LEU A 112 -0.91 -5.83 -17.99
C LEU A 112 0.20 -4.97 -17.41
N SER A 113 0.03 -4.38 -16.22
CA SER A 113 1.08 -3.61 -15.58
C SER A 113 2.28 -4.50 -15.25
N ASP A 114 2.05 -5.75 -14.81
CA ASP A 114 3.07 -6.78 -14.66
C ASP A 114 3.85 -7.01 -15.96
N TYR A 115 3.12 -7.30 -17.04
CA TYR A 115 3.72 -7.56 -18.34
C TYR A 115 4.50 -6.35 -18.88
N ALA A 116 3.91 -5.15 -18.83
CA ALA A 116 4.52 -3.92 -19.28
C ALA A 116 5.81 -3.60 -18.51
N SER A 117 5.83 -3.81 -17.18
CA SER A 117 7.03 -3.57 -16.35
C SER A 117 8.24 -4.42 -16.73
N GLN A 118 8.02 -5.58 -17.35
CA GLN A 118 9.07 -6.51 -17.75
C GLN A 118 9.49 -6.32 -19.22
N THR A 119 8.63 -5.73 -20.05
CA THR A 119 8.79 -5.76 -21.51
C THR A 119 8.92 -4.39 -22.15
N LEU A 120 8.24 -3.36 -21.63
CA LEU A 120 8.34 -2.01 -22.18
C LEU A 120 9.70 -1.34 -21.89
N PRO A 121 10.29 -1.43 -20.68
CA PRO A 121 11.58 -0.82 -20.40
C PRO A 121 12.73 -1.28 -21.33
N PRO A 122 12.95 -2.58 -21.58
CA PRO A 122 14.03 -2.99 -22.49
C PRO A 122 13.78 -2.54 -23.94
N LEU A 123 12.52 -2.45 -24.40
CA LEU A 123 12.20 -1.91 -25.72
C LEU A 123 12.54 -0.42 -25.82
N LEU A 124 12.23 0.36 -24.77
CA LEU A 124 12.58 1.77 -24.69
C LEU A 124 14.09 1.98 -24.67
N VAL A 125 14.82 1.19 -23.87
CA VAL A 125 16.29 1.22 -23.82
C VAL A 125 16.87 0.95 -25.20
N SER A 126 16.38 -0.07 -25.91
CA SER A 126 16.86 -0.40 -27.26
C SER A 126 16.64 0.76 -28.23
N ALA A 127 15.41 1.28 -28.29
CA ALA A 127 15.05 2.34 -29.23
C ALA A 127 15.81 3.65 -28.95
N VAL A 128 15.97 4.02 -27.68
CA VAL A 128 16.67 5.24 -27.28
C VAL A 128 18.18 5.10 -27.45
N SER A 129 18.76 3.94 -27.12
CA SER A 129 20.21 3.72 -27.31
C SER A 129 20.60 3.81 -28.79
N GLU A 130 19.75 3.30 -29.68
CA GLU A 130 19.93 3.43 -31.12
C GLU A 130 19.97 4.91 -31.55
N VAL A 131 18.97 5.71 -31.13
CA VAL A 131 18.92 7.15 -31.42
C VAL A 131 20.15 7.88 -30.86
N LEU A 132 20.54 7.60 -29.62
CA LEU A 132 21.69 8.25 -28.98
C LEU A 132 23.02 7.87 -29.63
N ALA A 133 23.14 6.67 -30.19
CA ALA A 133 24.32 6.26 -30.95
C ALA A 133 24.42 7.02 -32.29
N TYR A 134 23.31 7.17 -33.03
CA TYR A 134 23.27 7.86 -34.32
C TYR A 134 23.44 9.38 -34.23
N ALA A 135 23.10 9.98 -33.08
CA ALA A 135 23.28 11.41 -32.81
C ALA A 135 24.73 11.91 -32.96
N THR A 136 25.72 11.01 -33.02
CA THR A 136 27.13 11.34 -33.28
C THR A 136 27.46 11.57 -34.77
N GLN A 137 26.51 11.38 -35.70
CA GLN A 137 26.79 11.35 -37.16
C GLN A 137 26.04 12.38 -38.04
N GLY A 138 25.14 13.23 -37.52
CA GLY A 138 24.63 14.44 -38.25
C GLY A 138 23.14 14.80 -38.11
N ASP A 139 22.86 16.10 -38.32
CA ASP A 139 21.63 16.89 -38.60
C ASP A 139 20.26 16.63 -37.92
N LEU A 140 20.05 15.54 -37.18
CA LEU A 140 18.79 15.33 -36.44
C LEU A 140 18.86 15.89 -35.01
N SER A 141 17.82 16.62 -34.60
CA SER A 141 17.65 17.00 -33.18
C SER A 141 17.47 15.75 -32.33
N ILE A 142 18.45 15.48 -31.46
CA ILE A 142 18.46 14.35 -30.52
C ILE A 142 17.14 14.29 -29.74
N ASP A 143 16.65 15.44 -29.28
CA ASP A 143 15.39 15.54 -28.54
C ASP A 143 14.20 15.03 -29.37
N GLY A 144 14.07 15.48 -30.62
CA GLY A 144 12.99 15.07 -31.51
C GLY A 144 13.02 13.56 -31.80
N ALA A 145 14.21 13.01 -32.04
CA ALA A 145 14.39 11.59 -32.31
C ALA A 145 14.11 10.72 -31.07
N VAL A 146 14.55 11.13 -29.87
CA VAL A 146 14.26 10.41 -28.62
C VAL A 146 12.77 10.43 -28.31
N LYS A 147 12.09 11.59 -28.49
CA LYS A 147 10.64 11.70 -28.34
C LYS A 147 9.90 10.75 -29.29
N ALA A 148 10.29 10.72 -30.56
CA ALA A 148 9.70 9.82 -31.55
C ALA A 148 9.93 8.34 -31.18
N ALA A 149 11.13 7.97 -30.72
CA ALA A 149 11.44 6.62 -30.28
C ALA A 149 10.55 6.17 -29.10
N ILE A 150 10.34 7.03 -28.11
CA ILE A 150 9.46 6.75 -26.97
C ILE A 150 8.01 6.57 -27.45
N ILE A 151 7.48 7.49 -28.27
CA ILE A 151 6.11 7.42 -28.80
C ILE A 151 5.89 6.14 -29.60
N ASN A 152 6.78 5.85 -30.55
CA ASN A 152 6.67 4.67 -31.41
C ASN A 152 6.74 3.38 -30.61
N THR A 153 7.57 3.34 -29.57
CA THR A 153 7.70 2.16 -28.70
C THR A 153 6.39 1.88 -27.95
N PHE A 154 5.74 2.90 -27.39
CA PHE A 154 4.45 2.76 -26.71
C PHE A 154 3.34 2.31 -27.68
N GLN A 155 3.24 2.95 -28.83
CA GLN A 155 2.23 2.63 -29.84
C GLN A 155 2.40 1.20 -30.38
N LYS A 156 3.65 0.79 -30.67
CA LYS A 156 3.96 -0.56 -31.13
C LYS A 156 3.64 -1.59 -30.05
N PHE A 157 4.02 -1.33 -28.80
CA PHE A 157 3.71 -2.22 -27.68
C PHE A 157 2.20 -2.46 -27.55
N ASP A 158 1.39 -1.40 -27.66
CA ASP A 158 -0.06 -1.49 -27.58
C ASP A 158 -0.68 -2.17 -28.82
N ALA A 159 -0.18 -1.86 -30.02
CA ALA A 159 -0.61 -2.50 -31.26
C ALA A 159 -0.34 -4.01 -31.25
N ASP A 160 0.81 -4.45 -30.72
CA ASP A 160 1.15 -5.87 -30.57
C ASP A 160 0.17 -6.62 -29.65
N LEU A 161 -0.39 -5.95 -28.63
CA LEU A 161 -1.44 -6.54 -27.78
C LEU A 161 -2.74 -6.75 -28.56
N LEU A 162 -3.13 -5.76 -29.37
CA LEU A 162 -4.32 -5.82 -30.21
C LEU A 162 -4.18 -6.90 -31.30
N GLU A 163 -3.06 -6.92 -32.01
CA GLU A 163 -2.81 -7.87 -33.10
C GLU A 163 -2.93 -9.32 -32.62
N ARG A 164 -2.41 -9.62 -31.42
CA ARG A 164 -2.52 -10.96 -30.82
C ARG A 164 -3.98 -11.36 -30.57
N VAL A 165 -4.83 -10.44 -30.16
CA VAL A 165 -6.26 -10.69 -29.95
C VAL A 165 -6.98 -10.89 -31.28
N LEU A 166 -6.73 -10.02 -32.26
CA LEU A 166 -7.34 -10.13 -33.58
C LEU A 166 -6.94 -11.46 -34.26
N ARG A 167 -5.69 -11.89 -34.09
CA ARG A 167 -5.23 -13.19 -34.58
C ARG A 167 -5.99 -14.35 -33.94
N ILE A 168 -6.15 -14.34 -32.62
CA ILE A 168 -6.96 -15.36 -31.90
C ILE A 168 -8.37 -15.42 -32.48
N ILE A 169 -9.01 -14.27 -32.70
CA ILE A 169 -10.37 -14.19 -33.26
C ILE A 169 -10.40 -14.82 -34.65
N SER A 170 -9.45 -14.45 -35.53
CA SER A 170 -9.39 -14.96 -36.90
C SER A 170 -9.08 -16.46 -36.99
N GLU A 171 -8.23 -16.99 -36.11
CA GLU A 171 -7.83 -18.41 -36.11
C GLU A 171 -8.89 -19.32 -35.49
N SER A 172 -9.82 -18.77 -34.71
CA SER A 172 -10.82 -19.55 -33.97
C SER A 172 -12.06 -19.93 -34.80
N SER A 173 -12.43 -19.13 -35.80
CA SER A 173 -13.56 -19.42 -36.67
C SER A 173 -13.55 -18.60 -37.96
N ASP A 174 -13.91 -19.23 -39.08
CA ASP A 174 -14.17 -18.54 -40.34
C ASP A 174 -15.53 -17.81 -40.36
N ARG A 175 -16.39 -18.06 -39.36
CA ARG A 175 -17.70 -17.39 -39.25
C ARG A 175 -17.52 -15.94 -38.79
N PRO A 176 -18.30 -14.99 -39.31
CA PRO A 176 -18.24 -13.60 -38.85
C PRO A 176 -18.58 -13.51 -37.35
N ILE A 177 -17.93 -12.59 -36.65
CA ILE A 177 -18.06 -12.46 -35.18
C ILE A 177 -19.50 -12.20 -34.72
N SER A 178 -20.33 -11.60 -35.59
CA SER A 178 -21.74 -11.31 -35.34
C SER A 178 -22.59 -12.57 -35.18
N GLU A 179 -22.14 -13.70 -35.74
CA GLU A 179 -22.81 -15.00 -35.63
C GLU A 179 -22.33 -15.83 -34.44
N TRP A 180 -21.30 -15.37 -33.72
CA TRP A 180 -20.77 -16.11 -32.57
C TRP A 180 -21.75 -16.09 -31.41
N THR A 181 -22.00 -17.28 -30.85
CA THR A 181 -22.78 -17.41 -29.63
C THR A 181 -21.94 -17.01 -28.41
N LYS A 182 -22.61 -16.76 -27.28
CA LYS A 182 -21.94 -16.58 -25.98
C LYS A 182 -21.00 -17.75 -25.65
N ALA A 183 -21.39 -18.98 -25.99
CA ALA A 183 -20.60 -20.17 -25.71
C ALA A 183 -19.32 -20.20 -26.55
N ASP A 184 -19.41 -19.84 -27.84
CA ASP A 184 -18.25 -19.75 -28.74
C ASP A 184 -17.23 -18.73 -28.20
N ALA A 185 -17.69 -17.51 -27.90
CA ALA A 185 -16.83 -16.45 -27.40
C ALA A 185 -16.19 -16.81 -26.05
N LEU A 186 -16.95 -17.40 -25.13
CA LEU A 186 -16.43 -17.83 -23.83
C LEU A 186 -15.36 -18.92 -24.00
N ALA A 187 -15.58 -19.89 -24.89
CA ALA A 187 -14.61 -20.95 -25.15
C ALA A 187 -13.28 -20.39 -25.67
N VAL A 188 -13.33 -19.46 -26.63
CA VAL A 188 -12.13 -18.82 -27.20
C VAL A 188 -11.40 -17.97 -26.16
N MET A 189 -12.12 -17.12 -25.42
CA MET A 189 -11.50 -16.28 -24.38
C MET A 189 -10.91 -17.11 -23.23
N GLN A 190 -11.52 -18.25 -22.88
CA GLN A 190 -10.98 -19.16 -21.88
C GLN A 190 -9.75 -19.92 -22.39
N ALA A 191 -9.75 -20.38 -23.65
CA ALA A 191 -8.62 -21.08 -24.26
C ALA A 191 -7.37 -20.17 -24.37
N HIS A 192 -7.58 -18.87 -24.63
CA HIS A 192 -6.50 -17.89 -24.80
C HIS A 192 -6.42 -16.86 -23.67
N LYS A 193 -6.77 -17.29 -22.45
CA LYS A 193 -6.95 -16.44 -21.27
C LYS A 193 -5.82 -15.44 -21.01
N GLU A 194 -4.56 -15.88 -21.11
CA GLU A 194 -3.39 -15.05 -20.80
C GLU A 194 -3.20 -13.90 -21.80
N THR A 195 -3.51 -14.13 -23.08
CA THR A 195 -3.47 -13.08 -24.11
C THR A 195 -4.66 -12.14 -23.99
N ALA A 196 -5.87 -12.71 -23.84
CA ALA A 196 -7.09 -11.94 -23.71
C ALA A 196 -7.03 -10.99 -22.51
N ARG A 197 -6.56 -11.47 -21.34
CA ARG A 197 -6.39 -10.66 -20.13
C ARG A 197 -5.53 -9.42 -20.34
N LYS A 198 -4.35 -9.58 -20.96
CA LYS A 198 -3.41 -8.47 -21.21
C LYS A 198 -4.01 -7.38 -22.10
N ALA A 199 -4.91 -7.75 -23.00
CA ALA A 199 -5.56 -6.80 -23.89
C ALA A 199 -6.77 -6.10 -23.24
N ILE A 200 -7.48 -6.77 -22.33
CA ILE A 200 -8.72 -6.23 -21.73
C ILE A 200 -8.46 -5.35 -20.52
N VAL A 201 -7.52 -5.74 -19.67
CA VAL A 201 -7.10 -4.87 -18.56
C VAL A 201 -6.22 -3.75 -19.10
N GLY A 202 -6.07 -2.68 -18.33
CA GLY A 202 -5.34 -1.50 -18.76
C GLY A 202 -4.26 -1.10 -17.76
N THR A 203 -3.35 -0.25 -18.22
CA THR A 203 -2.39 0.41 -17.33
C THR A 203 -1.96 1.76 -17.87
N THR A 204 -1.77 2.73 -16.97
CA THR A 204 -1.02 3.96 -17.26
C THR A 204 0.46 3.60 -17.43
N ALA A 205 1.23 4.51 -18.01
CA ALA A 205 2.68 4.38 -18.10
C ALA A 205 3.34 5.77 -18.00
N LEU A 206 4.04 6.01 -16.90
CA LEU A 206 4.84 7.21 -16.67
C LEU A 206 6.30 6.80 -16.60
N VAL A 207 7.10 7.27 -17.57
CA VAL A 207 8.48 6.84 -17.77
C VAL A 207 9.41 8.05 -17.81
N GLY A 208 10.48 8.01 -17.01
CA GLY A 208 11.62 8.91 -17.07
C GLY A 208 12.82 8.20 -17.70
N ILE A 209 13.48 8.86 -18.65
CA ILE A 209 14.76 8.44 -19.22
C ILE A 209 15.77 9.56 -18.94
N LEU A 210 16.74 9.26 -18.09
CA LEU A 210 17.83 10.19 -17.76
C LEU A 210 19.10 9.74 -18.48
N ALA A 211 19.61 10.60 -19.37
CA ALA A 211 20.86 10.34 -20.08
C ALA A 211 22.05 10.29 -19.12
N TYR A 212 23.12 9.62 -19.54
CA TYR A 212 24.35 9.47 -18.77
C TYR A 212 25.05 10.80 -18.43
N ASN A 213 24.78 11.85 -19.21
CA ASN A 213 25.25 13.21 -18.89
C ASN A 213 24.55 13.81 -17.64
N ARG A 214 23.52 13.15 -17.12
CA ARG A 214 22.69 13.52 -15.96
C ARG A 214 22.04 14.89 -16.05
N ARG A 215 21.90 15.40 -17.27
CA ARG A 215 21.25 16.68 -17.55
C ARG A 215 19.99 16.44 -18.35
N ASP A 216 20.02 15.58 -19.35
CA ASP A 216 18.85 15.39 -20.20
C ASP A 216 17.91 14.33 -19.63
N LEU A 217 16.71 14.80 -19.26
CA LEU A 217 15.59 13.97 -18.80
C LEU A 217 14.46 14.05 -19.82
N TRP A 218 14.06 12.90 -20.36
CA TRP A 218 12.82 12.75 -21.11
C TRP A 218 11.76 12.11 -20.22
N VAL A 219 10.57 12.68 -20.20
CA VAL A 219 9.42 12.18 -19.44
C VAL A 219 8.30 11.84 -20.42
N GLY A 220 8.05 10.55 -20.61
CA GLY A 220 6.92 10.01 -21.36
C GLY A 220 5.75 9.74 -20.42
N SER A 221 4.58 10.31 -20.70
CA SER A 221 3.37 10.21 -19.89
C SER A 221 2.22 9.62 -20.70
N LEU A 222 1.60 8.56 -20.20
CA LEU A 222 0.39 7.95 -20.72
C LEU A 222 -0.54 7.64 -19.53
N GLY A 223 -1.72 8.27 -19.48
CA GLY A 223 -2.59 8.22 -18.31
C GLY A 223 -2.33 9.37 -17.34
N ASP A 224 -2.64 9.19 -16.06
CA ASP A 224 -2.69 10.27 -15.08
C ASP A 224 -1.86 10.02 -13.81
N SER A 225 -0.85 9.17 -13.91
CA SER A 225 0.28 9.20 -12.99
C SER A 225 1.04 10.54 -13.10
N GLU A 226 1.65 11.00 -12.01
CA GLU A 226 2.23 12.34 -11.88
C GLU A 226 3.76 12.29 -11.68
N ALA A 227 4.47 13.13 -12.44
CA ALA A 227 5.91 13.38 -12.28
C ALA A 227 6.15 14.85 -11.87
N LEU A 228 6.97 15.04 -10.84
CA LEU A 228 7.30 16.36 -10.28
C LEU A 228 8.82 16.48 -10.11
N ALA A 229 9.33 17.70 -10.28
CA ALA A 229 10.68 18.06 -9.89
C ALA A 229 10.65 19.16 -8.83
N GLU A 230 11.48 19.03 -7.81
CA GLU A 230 11.84 20.14 -6.93
C GLU A 230 13.25 20.62 -7.29
N MET A 231 13.39 21.91 -7.51
CA MET A 231 14.68 22.59 -7.61
C MET A 231 14.89 23.43 -6.35
N LYS A 232 15.95 23.15 -5.59
CA LYS A 232 16.37 23.97 -4.45
C LYS A 232 17.73 24.57 -4.73
N ARG A 233 17.79 25.90 -4.88
CA ARG A 233 19.06 26.65 -4.95
C ARG A 233 19.46 27.10 -3.55
N GLU A 234 20.76 27.23 -3.32
CA GLU A 234 21.28 27.67 -2.02
C GLU A 234 20.78 29.09 -1.72
N GLY A 235 20.10 29.27 -0.57
CA GLY A 235 19.55 30.56 -0.15
C GLY A 235 18.20 30.96 -0.77
N GLU A 236 17.60 30.14 -1.64
CA GLU A 236 16.29 30.40 -2.25
C GLU A 236 15.21 29.40 -1.78
N ASP A 237 13.96 29.83 -1.84
CA ASP A 237 12.81 28.93 -1.63
C ASP A 237 12.75 27.85 -2.72
N PRO A 238 12.35 26.61 -2.37
CA PRO A 238 12.24 25.53 -3.33
C PRO A 238 11.17 25.81 -4.38
N GLN A 239 11.53 25.58 -5.65
CA GLN A 239 10.60 25.68 -6.78
C GLN A 239 10.17 24.30 -7.22
N TYR A 240 8.89 24.17 -7.59
CA TYR A 240 8.28 22.90 -7.99
C TYR A 240 7.82 22.97 -9.45
N LEU A 241 8.17 21.94 -10.21
CA LEU A 241 7.88 21.84 -11.64
C LEU A 241 7.10 20.55 -11.95
N SER A 242 5.97 20.69 -12.63
CA SER A 242 5.25 19.55 -13.21
C SER A 242 5.99 19.05 -14.44
N LEU A 243 6.40 17.78 -14.42
CA LEU A 243 7.18 17.17 -15.48
C LEU A 243 6.32 16.52 -16.58
N ASN A 244 5.03 16.31 -16.32
CA ASN A 244 4.09 15.78 -17.30
C ASN A 244 2.71 16.45 -17.24
N ASP A 245 1.94 16.22 -18.30
CA ASP A 245 0.49 16.44 -18.31
C ASP A 245 -0.24 15.17 -17.86
N LEU A 246 -1.36 15.37 -17.18
CA LEU A 246 -2.27 14.30 -16.77
C LEU A 246 -3.28 14.01 -17.88
N HIS A 247 -3.39 12.76 -18.30
CA HIS A 247 -4.33 12.34 -19.33
C HIS A 247 -5.56 11.64 -18.75
N ASN A 248 -6.45 12.45 -18.19
CA ASN A 248 -7.73 12.01 -17.66
C ASN A 248 -8.85 13.02 -17.97
N SER A 249 -10.08 12.67 -17.60
CA SER A 249 -11.27 13.49 -17.86
C SER A 249 -11.33 14.80 -17.07
N SER A 250 -10.34 15.13 -16.23
CA SER A 250 -10.26 16.42 -15.56
C SER A 250 -9.43 17.45 -16.34
N ASN A 251 -8.67 16.99 -17.34
CA ASN A 251 -7.86 17.85 -18.20
C ASN A 251 -8.69 18.40 -19.37
N PRO A 252 -8.96 19.72 -19.44
CA PRO A 252 -9.76 20.30 -20.52
C PRO A 252 -9.18 20.08 -21.91
N SER A 253 -7.86 19.99 -22.04
CA SER A 253 -7.19 19.75 -23.33
C SER A 253 -7.45 18.32 -23.83
N GLU A 254 -7.51 17.34 -22.93
CA GLU A 254 -7.87 15.96 -23.31
C GLU A 254 -9.35 15.81 -23.64
N ILE A 255 -10.23 16.53 -22.94
CA ILE A 255 -11.65 16.59 -23.30
C ILE A 255 -11.81 17.22 -24.69
N GLY A 256 -11.14 18.34 -24.94
CA GLY A 256 -11.15 19.01 -26.24
C GLY A 256 -10.63 18.11 -27.36
N ARG A 257 -9.56 17.34 -27.10
CA ARG A 257 -9.05 16.32 -28.03
C ARG A 257 -10.12 15.26 -28.33
N LEU A 258 -10.71 14.64 -27.31
CA LEU A 258 -11.73 13.61 -27.50
C LEU A 258 -12.97 14.14 -28.25
N GLN A 259 -13.37 15.39 -28.01
CA GLN A 259 -14.46 16.02 -28.75
C GLN A 259 -14.11 16.25 -30.23
N ALA A 260 -12.85 16.56 -30.52
CA ALA A 260 -12.36 16.74 -31.89
C ALA A 260 -12.18 15.41 -32.63
N ASP A 261 -11.74 14.36 -31.93
CA ASP A 261 -11.53 13.02 -32.49
C ASP A 261 -12.86 12.32 -32.83
N HIS A 262 -13.95 12.67 -32.11
CA HIS A 262 -15.28 12.07 -32.28
C HIS A 262 -16.35 13.14 -32.59
N PRO A 263 -16.24 13.86 -33.72
CA PRO A 263 -17.19 14.89 -34.07
C PRO A 263 -18.56 14.25 -34.28
N ASN A 264 -19.60 14.83 -33.66
CA ASN A 264 -21.01 14.37 -33.69
C ASN A 264 -21.36 13.20 -32.76
N GLU A 265 -20.48 12.81 -31.83
CA GLU A 265 -20.81 11.84 -30.77
C GLU A 265 -20.99 12.54 -29.42
N GLU A 266 -22.23 12.61 -28.94
CA GLU A 266 -22.50 13.17 -27.62
C GLU A 266 -22.20 12.18 -26.50
N GLY A 267 -21.52 12.66 -25.45
CA GLY A 267 -21.33 11.88 -24.24
C GLY A 267 -20.14 10.93 -24.24
N VAL A 268 -19.18 11.11 -25.15
CA VAL A 268 -17.87 10.43 -25.13
C VAL A 268 -17.22 10.52 -23.76
N VAL A 269 -17.32 11.66 -23.08
CA VAL A 269 -16.96 11.82 -21.67
C VAL A 269 -18.21 12.21 -20.88
N ARG A 270 -18.61 11.39 -19.90
CA ARG A 270 -19.72 11.68 -18.98
C ARG A 270 -19.36 11.29 -17.56
N HIS A 271 -19.74 12.14 -16.59
CA HIS A 271 -19.42 11.95 -15.17
C HIS A 271 -17.92 11.74 -14.89
N GLY A 272 -17.06 12.43 -15.64
CA GLY A 272 -15.61 12.26 -15.52
C GLY A 272 -15.12 10.87 -15.94
N ARG A 273 -15.79 10.22 -16.89
CA ARG A 273 -15.36 8.93 -17.44
C ARG A 273 -15.58 8.85 -18.96
N VAL A 274 -14.57 8.38 -19.66
CA VAL A 274 -14.61 8.00 -21.09
C VAL A 274 -15.56 6.80 -21.23
N LEU A 275 -16.55 6.96 -22.11
CA LEU A 275 -17.67 6.03 -22.32
C LEU A 275 -18.34 5.57 -21.01
N ARG A 276 -18.38 6.46 -20.00
CA ARG A 276 -18.91 6.23 -18.64
C ARG A 276 -18.18 5.14 -17.84
N ALA A 277 -17.05 4.62 -18.32
CA ALA A 277 -16.35 3.48 -17.74
C ALA A 277 -14.94 3.85 -17.25
N LEU A 278 -14.12 4.51 -18.07
CA LEU A 278 -12.70 4.71 -17.79
C LEU A 278 -12.37 6.15 -17.37
N ALA A 279 -11.55 6.35 -16.33
CA ALA A 279 -11.18 7.68 -15.85
C ALA A 279 -10.09 8.35 -16.70
N VAL A 280 -9.15 7.54 -17.21
CA VAL A 280 -8.04 7.99 -18.06
C VAL A 280 -8.47 8.09 -19.52
N THR A 281 -7.86 9.03 -20.25
CA THR A 281 -8.09 9.25 -21.69
C THR A 281 -7.00 8.61 -22.56
N ARG A 282 -5.92 8.14 -21.92
CA ARG A 282 -4.80 7.45 -22.54
C ARG A 282 -4.32 6.32 -21.65
N ALA A 283 -4.08 5.14 -22.21
CA ALA A 283 -3.61 3.95 -21.49
C ALA A 283 -3.09 2.89 -22.47
N LEU A 284 -2.25 1.97 -21.96
CA LEU A 284 -1.93 0.72 -22.62
C LEU A 284 -3.05 -0.30 -22.31
N GLY A 285 -3.34 -1.21 -23.24
CA GLY A 285 -4.43 -2.18 -23.07
C GLY A 285 -5.79 -1.56 -23.32
N ASP A 286 -6.78 -1.85 -22.47
CA ASP A 286 -8.15 -1.32 -22.59
C ASP A 286 -8.73 -1.49 -24.01
N MET A 287 -8.45 -2.62 -24.66
CA MET A 287 -8.73 -2.78 -26.09
C MET A 287 -10.20 -2.62 -26.44
N MET A 288 -11.09 -2.88 -25.49
CA MET A 288 -12.53 -2.67 -25.67
C MET A 288 -12.94 -1.23 -25.98
N PHE A 289 -12.09 -0.24 -25.69
CA PHE A 289 -12.28 1.17 -26.03
C PHE A 289 -11.60 1.55 -27.35
N LYS A 290 -10.78 0.66 -27.91
CA LYS A 290 -9.92 0.92 -29.06
C LYS A 290 -10.36 0.21 -30.34
N VAL A 291 -11.17 -0.83 -30.21
CA VAL A 291 -11.65 -1.66 -31.32
C VAL A 291 -13.09 -1.35 -31.71
N ASP A 292 -13.53 -1.91 -32.84
CA ASP A 292 -14.92 -1.91 -33.27
C ASP A 292 -15.85 -2.42 -32.13
N PRO A 293 -16.95 -1.70 -31.83
CA PRO A 293 -17.87 -2.08 -30.75
C PRO A 293 -18.48 -3.48 -30.91
N GLU A 294 -18.57 -4.02 -32.14
CA GLU A 294 -19.01 -5.40 -32.37
C GLU A 294 -18.00 -6.42 -31.81
N ILE A 295 -16.70 -6.15 -31.90
CA ILE A 295 -15.65 -7.01 -31.29
C ILE A 295 -15.77 -6.98 -29.76
N SER A 296 -15.96 -5.78 -29.19
CA SER A 296 -16.18 -5.61 -27.76
C SER A 296 -17.44 -6.35 -27.28
N HIS A 297 -18.53 -6.24 -28.05
CA HIS A 297 -19.81 -6.83 -27.71
C HIS A 297 -19.86 -8.34 -27.89
N HIS A 298 -19.33 -8.89 -28.98
CA HIS A 298 -19.43 -10.32 -29.25
C HIS A 298 -18.35 -11.15 -28.56
N ILE A 299 -17.18 -10.56 -28.27
CA ILE A 299 -16.00 -11.32 -27.85
C ILE A 299 -15.42 -10.79 -26.54
N LEU A 300 -14.91 -9.56 -26.53
CA LEU A 300 -14.03 -9.08 -25.44
C LEU A 300 -14.72 -9.03 -24.08
N LYS A 301 -16.03 -8.72 -24.03
CA LYS A 301 -16.82 -8.69 -22.79
C LYS A 301 -16.88 -10.02 -22.03
N TYR A 302 -16.49 -11.13 -22.67
CA TYR A 302 -16.45 -12.47 -22.07
C TYR A 302 -15.06 -12.85 -21.54
N SER A 303 -14.08 -11.95 -21.60
CA SER A 303 -12.77 -12.13 -20.95
C SER A 303 -12.88 -11.95 -19.42
N GLU A 304 -12.03 -12.65 -18.68
CA GLU A 304 -11.96 -12.52 -17.22
C GLU A 304 -10.57 -12.06 -16.74
N PRO A 305 -10.46 -10.91 -16.05
CA PRO A 305 -11.54 -10.01 -15.62
C PRO A 305 -12.06 -9.10 -16.75
N CYS A 306 -13.32 -8.67 -16.63
CA CYS A 306 -13.89 -7.56 -17.41
C CYS A 306 -14.52 -6.58 -16.42
N PHE A 307 -13.98 -5.36 -16.36
CA PHE A 307 -14.40 -4.34 -15.39
C PHE A 307 -15.58 -3.48 -15.86
N VAL A 308 -15.98 -3.61 -17.13
CA VAL A 308 -17.14 -2.92 -17.71
C VAL A 308 -18.32 -3.88 -17.81
N SER A 309 -19.51 -3.43 -17.43
CA SER A 309 -20.69 -4.29 -17.48
C SER A 309 -21.07 -4.68 -18.91
N SER A 310 -21.56 -5.91 -19.10
CA SER A 310 -22.02 -6.37 -20.42
C SER A 310 -23.16 -5.51 -20.99
N GLN A 311 -23.97 -4.88 -20.14
CA GLN A 311 -25.01 -3.94 -20.57
C GLN A 311 -24.38 -2.70 -21.18
N THR A 312 -23.44 -2.06 -20.47
CA THR A 312 -22.73 -0.87 -20.95
C THR A 312 -22.06 -1.12 -22.30
N ILE A 313 -21.36 -2.25 -22.45
CA ILE A 313 -20.71 -2.63 -23.72
C ILE A 313 -21.75 -2.86 -24.83
N SER A 314 -22.95 -3.35 -24.51
CA SER A 314 -24.01 -3.53 -25.50
C SER A 314 -24.61 -2.20 -25.97
N GLU A 315 -24.73 -1.22 -25.07
CA GLU A 315 -25.15 0.14 -25.41
C GLU A 315 -24.15 0.81 -26.36
N TRP A 316 -22.85 0.52 -26.26
CA TRP A 316 -21.81 1.13 -27.09
C TRP A 316 -22.02 0.91 -28.59
N ARG A 317 -22.67 -0.19 -29.00
CA ARG A 317 -22.98 -0.46 -30.41
C ARG A 317 -23.86 0.61 -31.07
N THR A 318 -24.68 1.33 -30.30
CA THR A 318 -25.60 2.34 -30.84
C THR A 318 -25.09 3.76 -30.65
N VAL A 319 -24.24 4.00 -29.65
CA VAL A 319 -23.83 5.35 -29.23
C VAL A 319 -22.34 5.66 -29.42
N HIS A 320 -21.48 4.66 -29.64
CA HIS A 320 -20.03 4.84 -29.82
C HIS A 320 -19.61 4.29 -31.19
N LYS A 321 -19.41 5.19 -32.16
CA LYS A 321 -19.26 4.85 -33.59
C LYS A 321 -17.82 4.92 -34.12
N THR A 322 -16.94 5.71 -33.51
CA THR A 322 -15.62 6.03 -34.07
C THR A 322 -14.46 5.68 -33.11
N PRO A 323 -14.26 4.41 -32.72
CA PRO A 323 -13.07 4.03 -31.96
C PRO A 323 -11.78 4.38 -32.73
N PRO A 324 -10.64 4.64 -32.04
CA PRO A 324 -10.41 4.45 -30.60
C PRO A 324 -10.78 5.66 -29.72
N TYR A 325 -11.38 5.40 -28.55
CA TYR A 325 -11.72 6.42 -27.54
C TYR A 325 -10.64 6.62 -26.46
N VAL A 326 -9.68 5.71 -26.39
CA VAL A 326 -8.53 5.76 -25.47
C VAL A 326 -7.26 5.65 -26.31
N SER A 327 -6.34 6.59 -26.16
CA SER A 327 -5.11 6.62 -26.97
C SER A 327 -3.95 5.89 -26.29
N SER A 328 -3.11 5.20 -27.08
CA SER A 328 -1.82 4.66 -26.64
C SER A 328 -0.64 5.59 -26.92
N THR A 329 -0.91 6.82 -27.38
CA THR A 329 0.14 7.79 -27.73
C THR A 329 0.53 8.62 -26.49
N PRO A 330 1.75 8.49 -25.95
CA PRO A 330 2.18 9.26 -24.80
C PRO A 330 2.44 10.73 -25.17
N SER A 331 2.32 11.65 -24.21
CA SER A 331 2.98 12.95 -24.31
C SER A 331 4.43 12.81 -23.83
N VAL A 332 5.38 13.42 -24.53
CA VAL A 332 6.81 13.33 -24.17
C VAL A 332 7.40 14.72 -24.03
N ARG A 333 7.96 15.01 -22.86
CA ARG A 333 8.62 16.28 -22.54
C ARG A 333 10.11 16.06 -22.28
N HIS A 334 10.91 17.07 -22.58
CA HIS A 334 12.35 17.07 -22.35
C HIS A 334 12.71 18.21 -21.41
N TYR A 335 13.62 17.93 -20.48
CA TYR A 335 14.09 18.85 -19.46
C TYR A 335 15.61 18.75 -19.35
N THR A 336 16.26 19.90 -19.23
CA THR A 336 17.67 19.99 -18.84
C THR A 336 17.75 20.24 -17.34
N LEU A 337 18.21 19.24 -16.60
CA LEU A 337 18.36 19.25 -15.15
C LEU A 337 19.67 19.93 -14.73
N ASN A 338 19.65 20.51 -13.54
CA ASN A 338 20.85 20.96 -12.83
C ASN A 338 21.10 20.10 -11.59
N ALA A 339 22.29 20.20 -11.00
CA ALA A 339 22.56 19.57 -9.72
C ALA A 339 21.57 20.07 -8.65
N GLY A 340 21.05 19.16 -7.83
CA GLY A 340 20.14 19.48 -6.72
C GLY A 340 18.65 19.30 -7.01
N TYR A 341 18.30 18.81 -8.21
CA TYR A 341 16.92 18.42 -8.51
C TYR A 341 16.52 17.16 -7.74
N THR A 342 15.30 17.16 -7.19
CA THR A 342 14.64 15.97 -6.66
C THR A 342 13.47 15.61 -7.56
N LEU A 343 13.50 14.42 -8.16
CA LEU A 343 12.45 13.94 -9.06
C LEU A 343 11.52 12.97 -8.31
N VAL A 344 10.21 13.12 -8.50
CA VAL A 344 9.18 12.25 -7.90
C VAL A 344 8.28 11.73 -9.01
N PHE A 345 8.11 10.42 -9.09
CA PHE A 345 7.22 9.74 -10.03
C PHE A 345 6.25 8.88 -9.23
N ALA A 346 4.94 9.08 -9.39
CA ALA A 346 3.92 8.42 -8.57
C ALA A 346 2.64 8.13 -9.36
N SER A 347 1.95 7.05 -9.01
CA SER A 347 0.58 6.75 -9.47
C SER A 347 -0.44 7.75 -8.92
N ASP A 348 -1.65 7.76 -9.48
CA ASP A 348 -2.70 8.68 -9.03
C ASP A 348 -3.13 8.39 -7.58
N GLY A 349 -2.96 7.16 -7.12
CA GLY A 349 -3.35 6.72 -5.78
C GLY A 349 -2.67 7.53 -4.68
N LEU A 350 -1.44 8.00 -4.90
CA LEU A 350 -0.77 8.90 -3.96
C LEU A 350 -1.39 10.30 -3.98
N ARG A 351 -1.60 10.88 -5.16
CA ARG A 351 -2.22 12.21 -5.34
C ARG A 351 -3.63 12.26 -4.78
N ASP A 352 -4.46 11.28 -5.12
CA ASP A 352 -5.88 11.25 -4.78
C ASP A 352 -6.09 10.90 -3.30
N ALA A 353 -5.22 10.08 -2.71
CA ALA A 353 -5.22 9.86 -1.26
C ALA A 353 -4.96 11.16 -0.49
N LEU A 354 -4.06 12.04 -0.98
CA LEU A 354 -3.82 13.35 -0.38
C LEU A 354 -5.07 14.24 -0.48
N GLN A 355 -5.70 14.28 -1.65
CA GLN A 355 -6.89 15.11 -1.89
C GLN A 355 -8.14 14.64 -1.12
N ALA A 356 -8.43 13.34 -1.10
CA ALA A 356 -9.64 12.78 -0.52
C ALA A 356 -9.69 12.90 1.01
N GLN A 357 -8.52 12.97 1.65
CA GLN A 357 -8.43 13.00 3.11
C GLN A 357 -8.56 14.41 3.69
N ILE A 358 -8.40 15.44 2.86
CA ILE A 358 -8.52 16.84 3.22
C ILE A 358 -9.85 17.37 2.64
N LYS A 359 -10.97 16.98 3.27
CA LYS A 359 -12.32 17.26 2.72
C LYS A 359 -12.69 18.74 2.66
N ASP A 360 -12.02 19.59 3.45
CA ASP A 360 -12.40 20.99 3.67
C ASP A 360 -11.31 22.00 3.27
N LEU A 361 -10.20 21.55 2.69
CA LEU A 361 -9.07 22.38 2.26
C LEU A 361 -8.63 21.97 0.84
N THR A 362 -8.65 22.92 -0.09
CA THR A 362 -8.12 22.71 -1.43
C THR A 362 -6.59 22.75 -1.34
N VAL A 363 -5.91 21.59 -1.40
CA VAL A 363 -4.45 21.56 -1.45
C VAL A 363 -4.00 22.15 -2.77
N THR A 364 -3.19 23.19 -2.73
CA THR A 364 -2.64 23.80 -3.94
C THR A 364 -1.66 22.83 -4.60
N LYS A 365 -1.44 22.99 -5.92
CA LYS A 365 -0.45 22.19 -6.65
C LYS A 365 0.94 22.29 -6.02
N GLU A 366 1.28 23.47 -5.51
CA GLU A 366 2.56 23.73 -4.88
C GLU A 366 2.67 22.99 -3.54
N GLU A 367 1.67 23.08 -2.65
CA GLU A 367 1.64 22.33 -1.38
C GLU A 367 1.76 20.82 -1.58
N ARG A 368 1.04 20.28 -2.57
CA ARG A 368 1.16 18.87 -2.96
C ARG A 368 2.59 18.54 -3.38
N ALA A 369 3.19 19.36 -4.24
CA ALA A 369 4.56 19.14 -4.70
C ALA A 369 5.57 19.24 -3.55
N ARG A 370 5.40 20.20 -2.62
CA ARG A 370 6.23 20.30 -1.39
C ARG A 370 6.15 19.03 -0.57
N LEU A 371 4.95 18.49 -0.40
CA LEU A 371 4.73 17.29 0.41
C LEU A 371 5.33 16.04 -0.25
N LEU A 372 5.08 15.84 -1.55
CA LEU A 372 5.59 14.69 -2.29
C LEU A 372 7.12 14.65 -2.35
N THR A 373 7.75 15.80 -2.50
CA THR A 373 9.22 15.93 -2.56
C THR A 373 9.86 15.84 -1.18
N ALA A 374 9.22 16.37 -0.14
CA ALA A 374 9.63 16.14 1.25
C ALA A 374 9.58 14.65 1.63
N LEU A 375 8.56 13.92 1.17
CA LEU A 375 8.48 12.46 1.32
C LEU A 375 9.63 11.75 0.61
N ALA A 376 10.00 12.20 -0.59
CA ALA A 376 11.10 11.64 -1.36
C ALA A 376 12.49 11.89 -0.75
N ARG A 377 12.69 13.01 -0.02
CA ARG A 377 13.99 13.40 0.57
C ARG A 377 14.32 12.71 1.90
N GLY A 378 13.33 12.22 2.63
CA GLY A 378 13.52 11.70 3.99
C GLY A 378 13.86 12.79 5.01
N VAL A 379 13.33 12.66 6.23
CA VAL A 379 13.48 13.66 7.30
C VAL A 379 14.87 13.56 7.97
N ASN A 380 15.92 14.08 7.32
CA ASN A 380 17.23 14.31 7.96
C ASN A 380 17.54 15.80 8.19
N SER A 381 16.71 16.72 7.69
CA SER A 381 16.75 18.13 8.09
C SER A 381 15.77 18.35 9.24
N SER A 382 16.27 18.78 10.40
CA SER A 382 15.45 19.29 11.51
C SER A 382 14.27 20.13 10.99
N PRO A 383 13.04 19.99 11.52
CA PRO A 383 11.86 20.74 11.09
C PRO A 383 12.06 22.26 11.06
N SER A 384 13.04 22.77 11.81
CA SER A 384 13.40 24.19 11.88
C SER A 384 14.00 24.76 10.58
N HIS A 385 14.56 23.93 9.69
CA HIS A 385 15.21 24.39 8.46
C HIS A 385 14.34 24.34 7.19
N LEU A 386 13.12 23.80 7.28
CA LEU A 386 12.21 23.68 6.14
C LEU A 386 11.33 24.92 5.93
N GLY A 387 11.41 25.96 6.78
CA GLY A 387 10.61 27.18 6.63
C GLY A 387 9.09 26.94 6.67
N VAL A 388 8.65 25.72 6.97
CA VAL A 388 7.23 25.38 7.06
C VAL A 388 6.76 25.79 8.44
N SER A 389 6.16 26.97 8.54
CA SER A 389 5.25 27.27 9.66
C SER A 389 4.13 26.23 9.65
N SER A 390 4.28 25.26 10.54
CA SER A 390 3.42 24.65 11.57
C SER A 390 1.90 24.38 11.43
N PRO A 391 1.00 25.13 10.76
CA PRO A 391 -0.42 24.75 10.80
C PRO A 391 -0.76 23.60 9.86
N MET A 392 -0.40 23.68 8.58
CA MET A 392 -0.87 22.73 7.57
C MET A 392 -0.32 21.31 7.74
N ILE A 393 0.97 21.16 8.08
CA ILE A 393 1.54 19.84 8.38
C ILE A 393 0.93 19.25 9.66
N HIS A 394 0.63 20.08 10.66
CA HIS A 394 -0.01 19.65 11.90
C HIS A 394 -1.48 19.28 11.68
N GLU A 395 -2.23 20.09 10.93
CA GLU A 395 -3.61 19.85 10.50
C GLU A 395 -3.70 18.60 9.63
N PHE A 396 -2.78 18.43 8.68
CA PHE A 396 -2.68 17.25 7.83
C PHE A 396 -2.36 15.99 8.66
N THR A 397 -1.37 16.06 9.56
CA THR A 397 -1.02 14.95 10.45
C THR A 397 -2.18 14.61 11.39
N LYS A 398 -2.92 15.60 11.87
CA LYS A 398 -4.11 15.47 12.73
C LYS A 398 -5.31 14.86 11.99
N ILE A 399 -5.66 15.36 10.80
CA ILE A 399 -6.76 14.86 9.97
C ILE A 399 -6.49 13.42 9.52
N TRP A 400 -5.25 13.09 9.17
CA TRP A 400 -4.84 11.72 8.85
C TRP A 400 -4.86 10.80 10.09
N LYS A 401 -4.41 11.30 11.26
CA LYS A 401 -4.47 10.59 12.55
C LYS A 401 -5.91 10.30 13.00
N GLU A 402 -6.83 11.24 12.80
CA GLU A 402 -8.27 11.10 13.11
C GLU A 402 -9.00 10.12 12.19
N ARG A 403 -8.61 10.02 10.90
CA ARG A 403 -9.32 9.19 9.90
C ARG A 403 -8.75 7.79 9.68
N LEU A 404 -7.44 7.60 9.89
CA LEU A 404 -6.75 6.32 9.65
C LEU A 404 -6.20 5.67 10.93
N GLY A 405 -6.22 6.38 12.05
CA GLY A 405 -5.68 5.90 13.33
C GLY A 405 -4.16 6.04 13.49
N HIS A 406 -3.44 6.66 12.54
CA HIS A 406 -2.01 7.03 12.65
C HIS A 406 -1.61 8.17 11.69
N GLY A 407 -0.58 8.94 12.02
CA GLY A 407 -0.09 10.11 11.25
C GLY A 407 0.95 9.78 10.14
N PHE A 408 1.22 10.76 9.26
CA PHE A 408 2.09 10.66 8.06
C PHE A 408 3.59 10.85 8.36
N ILE A 409 3.89 11.65 9.39
CA ILE A 409 5.23 11.81 9.94
C ILE A 409 5.33 10.74 11.03
N PRO A 410 6.39 9.89 11.05
CA PRO A 410 6.76 9.26 12.30
C PRO A 410 7.18 10.41 13.21
N GLU A 411 6.23 10.94 13.99
CA GLU A 411 6.57 11.46 15.31
C GLU A 411 7.44 10.34 15.89
N GLU A 412 8.73 10.65 16.12
CA GLU A 412 9.70 9.79 16.78
C GLU A 412 8.96 8.85 17.73
N ARG A 413 8.92 7.54 17.41
CA ARG A 413 8.06 6.53 18.07
C ARG A 413 7.06 7.18 19.04
N THR A 414 5.89 7.60 18.54
CA THR A 414 4.85 8.24 19.37
C THR A 414 4.48 7.45 20.60
N PHE A 415 4.84 6.16 20.62
CA PHE A 415 4.77 5.35 21.80
C PHE A 415 6.15 5.06 22.39
N SER A 416 6.27 5.31 23.68
CA SER A 416 7.45 4.94 24.48
C SER A 416 7.13 3.61 25.18
N ILE A 417 8.07 2.65 25.12
CA ILE A 417 8.02 1.47 25.98
C ILE A 417 8.87 1.81 27.20
N ARG A 418 8.24 1.80 28.37
CA ARG A 418 8.93 2.06 29.63
C ARG A 418 8.49 1.09 30.71
N ASN A 419 9.24 1.06 31.80
CA ASN A 419 8.80 0.37 33.01
C ASN A 419 7.51 1.01 33.53
N TYR A 420 6.66 0.17 34.09
CA TYR A 420 5.47 0.58 34.81
C TYR A 420 5.80 1.52 35.99
N ARG A 421 4.91 2.47 36.25
CA ARG A 421 4.93 3.38 37.40
C ARG A 421 3.65 3.19 38.20
N ALA A 422 3.70 3.45 39.50
CA ALA A 422 2.52 3.29 40.37
C ALA A 422 1.31 4.15 39.92
N GLU A 423 1.56 5.31 39.30
CA GLU A 423 0.55 6.17 38.69
C GLU A 423 -0.19 5.56 37.49
N ASP A 424 0.37 4.53 36.85
CA ASP A 424 -0.24 3.86 35.70
C ASP A 424 -1.35 2.85 36.10
N GLU A 425 -1.49 2.55 37.40
CA GLU A 425 -2.28 1.41 37.89
C GLU A 425 -3.69 1.36 37.34
N GLN A 426 -4.41 2.49 37.43
CA GLN A 426 -5.79 2.57 36.96
C GLN A 426 -5.87 2.41 35.44
N GLN A 427 -4.94 3.03 34.69
CA GLN A 427 -4.92 2.93 33.23
C GLN A 427 -4.62 1.50 32.77
N VAL A 428 -3.73 0.79 33.46
CA VAL A 428 -3.43 -0.62 33.17
C VAL A 428 -4.63 -1.52 33.48
N LYS A 429 -5.34 -1.27 34.59
CA LYS A 429 -6.58 -2.00 34.90
C LYS A 429 -7.65 -1.76 33.83
N ASP A 430 -7.93 -0.50 33.51
CA ASP A 430 -8.88 -0.12 32.46
C ASP A 430 -8.54 -0.76 31.11
N LEU A 431 -7.25 -0.76 30.74
CA LEU A 431 -6.73 -1.42 29.55
C LEU A 431 -7.00 -2.93 29.55
N VAL A 432 -6.75 -3.61 30.67
CA VAL A 432 -6.99 -5.06 30.80
C VAL A 432 -8.48 -5.37 30.68
N TYR A 433 -9.36 -4.60 31.34
CA TYR A 433 -10.80 -4.77 31.22
C TYR A 433 -11.26 -4.59 29.78
N ALA A 434 -10.84 -3.51 29.13
CA ALA A 434 -11.17 -3.23 27.74
C ALA A 434 -10.61 -4.32 26.80
N ALA A 435 -9.39 -4.81 27.02
CA ALA A 435 -8.81 -5.82 26.15
C ALA A 435 -9.49 -7.20 26.27
N VAL A 436 -10.08 -7.52 27.42
CA VAL A 436 -10.69 -8.83 27.72
C VAL A 436 -12.20 -8.84 27.55
N VAL A 437 -12.90 -7.79 27.99
CA VAL A 437 -14.36 -7.70 28.07
C VAL A 437 -14.90 -6.76 26.98
N ASP A 438 -14.70 -5.45 27.11
CA ASP A 438 -15.47 -4.43 26.37
C ASP A 438 -14.92 -4.07 24.97
N GLY A 439 -13.68 -4.46 24.65
CA GLY A 439 -12.98 -4.03 23.44
C GLY A 439 -13.38 -4.78 22.17
N THR A 440 -13.35 -4.10 21.02
CA THR A 440 -13.56 -4.74 19.72
C THR A 440 -12.52 -5.84 19.47
N GLY A 441 -13.01 -7.06 19.21
CA GLY A 441 -12.14 -8.25 19.10
C GLY A 441 -11.55 -8.70 20.42
N SER A 442 -12.21 -8.44 21.56
CA SER A 442 -11.89 -9.07 22.84
C SER A 442 -12.23 -10.58 22.82
N PRO A 443 -11.59 -11.39 23.68
CA PRO A 443 -11.97 -12.78 23.91
C PRO A 443 -13.45 -12.96 24.25
N PHE A 444 -14.07 -12.02 24.98
CA PHE A 444 -15.51 -12.01 25.25
C PHE A 444 -16.33 -11.96 23.96
N TYR A 445 -16.09 -10.96 23.09
CA TYR A 445 -16.82 -10.85 21.83
C TYR A 445 -16.57 -12.03 20.89
N PHE A 446 -15.34 -12.56 20.88
CA PHE A 446 -15.02 -13.75 20.09
C PHE A 446 -15.81 -14.98 20.57
N MET A 447 -15.86 -15.20 21.89
CA MET A 447 -16.65 -16.29 22.48
C MET A 447 -18.14 -16.08 22.21
N LEU A 448 -18.64 -14.87 22.39
CA LEU A 448 -20.05 -14.55 22.18
C LEU A 448 -20.49 -14.83 20.74
N ARG A 449 -19.67 -14.43 19.76
CA ARG A 449 -19.88 -14.73 18.35
C ARG A 449 -19.88 -16.24 18.10
N HIS A 450 -18.97 -16.99 18.72
CA HIS A 450 -18.92 -18.44 18.57
C HIS A 450 -20.17 -19.12 19.16
N VAL A 451 -20.57 -18.77 20.38
CA VAL A 451 -21.76 -19.32 21.04
C VAL A 451 -23.02 -19.05 20.21
N PHE A 452 -23.22 -17.81 19.77
CA PHE A 452 -24.36 -17.41 18.95
C PHE A 452 -24.35 -17.90 17.50
N THR A 453 -23.29 -18.60 17.07
CA THR A 453 -23.22 -19.22 15.74
C THR A 453 -23.24 -20.75 15.79
N THR A 454 -23.56 -21.34 16.95
CA THR A 454 -23.74 -22.80 17.08
C THR A 454 -25.11 -23.25 16.55
N SER A 455 -25.21 -24.52 16.16
CA SER A 455 -26.46 -25.15 15.70
C SER A 455 -27.62 -24.99 16.71
N LEU A 456 -27.32 -25.02 18.00
CA LEU A 456 -28.30 -24.80 19.06
C LEU A 456 -28.89 -23.38 19.02
N PHE A 457 -28.07 -22.37 18.78
CA PHE A 457 -28.55 -20.99 18.67
C PHE A 457 -29.28 -20.71 17.36
N TYR A 458 -28.91 -21.37 16.25
CA TYR A 458 -29.74 -21.34 15.04
C TYR A 458 -31.13 -21.92 15.27
N PHE A 459 -31.24 -22.96 16.10
CA PHE A 459 -32.55 -23.48 16.53
C PHE A 459 -33.33 -22.45 17.38
N TYR A 460 -32.67 -21.73 18.30
CA TYR A 460 -33.33 -20.65 19.04
C TYR A 460 -33.77 -19.49 18.15
N TYR A 461 -32.98 -19.10 17.14
CA TYR A 461 -33.40 -18.10 16.14
C TYR A 461 -34.62 -18.58 15.35
N PHE A 462 -34.65 -19.86 14.98
CA PHE A 462 -35.80 -20.46 14.33
C PHE A 462 -37.05 -20.41 15.23
N LEU A 463 -36.94 -20.78 16.51
CA LEU A 463 -38.04 -20.69 17.47
C LEU A 463 -38.52 -19.24 17.69
N PHE A 464 -37.60 -18.29 17.75
CA PHE A 464 -37.93 -16.88 17.84
C PHE A 464 -38.75 -16.41 16.62
N LEU A 465 -38.30 -16.75 15.41
CA LEU A 465 -39.01 -16.43 14.16
C LEU A 465 -40.36 -17.14 14.06
N ALA A 466 -40.45 -18.40 14.50
CA ALA A 466 -41.71 -19.13 14.59
C ALA A 466 -42.68 -18.44 15.58
N GLY A 467 -42.16 -17.92 16.70
CA GLY A 467 -42.93 -17.12 17.65
C GLY A 467 -43.45 -15.81 17.03
N VAL A 468 -42.61 -15.11 16.26
CA VAL A 468 -43.01 -13.89 15.52
C VAL A 468 -44.08 -14.20 14.48
N ALA A 469 -43.91 -15.26 13.70
CA ALA A 469 -44.91 -15.71 12.74
C ALA A 469 -46.23 -16.06 13.43
N ALA A 470 -46.18 -16.79 14.56
CA ALA A 470 -47.39 -17.14 15.32
C ALA A 470 -48.10 -15.90 15.91
N ALA A 471 -47.33 -14.93 16.41
CA ALA A 471 -47.85 -13.70 17.00
C ALA A 471 -48.46 -12.73 15.98
N THR A 472 -48.09 -12.86 14.70
CA THR A 472 -48.55 -11.99 13.60
C THR A 472 -49.61 -12.63 12.73
N ALA A 473 -49.55 -13.94 12.50
CA ALA A 473 -50.45 -14.67 11.60
C ALA A 473 -51.74 -15.16 12.27
N TYR A 474 -51.78 -15.29 13.60
CA TYR A 474 -52.93 -15.84 14.32
C TYR A 474 -53.49 -14.88 15.37
N THR A 475 -54.72 -15.17 15.83
CA THR A 475 -55.41 -14.44 16.90
C THR A 475 -55.71 -15.36 18.10
N GLY A 476 -56.17 -14.78 19.22
CA GLY A 476 -56.53 -15.56 20.41
C GLY A 476 -55.34 -16.28 21.05
N LEU A 477 -55.53 -17.55 21.42
CA LEU A 477 -54.55 -18.35 22.16
C LEU A 477 -53.20 -18.49 21.43
N PHE A 478 -53.21 -18.71 20.12
CA PHE A 478 -51.98 -18.89 19.33
C PHE A 478 -51.12 -17.62 19.27
N ARG A 479 -51.75 -16.44 19.31
CA ARG A 479 -51.04 -15.16 19.40
C ARG A 479 -50.32 -15.00 20.74
N ILE A 480 -50.99 -15.38 21.84
CA ILE A 480 -50.41 -15.37 23.18
C ILE A 480 -49.23 -16.33 23.23
N LEU A 481 -49.39 -17.54 22.69
CA LEU A 481 -48.30 -18.53 22.61
C LEU A 481 -47.11 -18.04 21.76
N GLY A 482 -47.36 -17.29 20.69
CA GLY A 482 -46.30 -16.64 19.91
C GLY A 482 -45.49 -15.64 20.74
N PHE A 483 -46.17 -14.75 21.47
CA PHE A 483 -45.51 -13.76 22.35
C PHE A 483 -44.76 -14.42 23.52
N THR A 484 -45.31 -15.47 24.13
CA THR A 484 -44.62 -16.18 25.22
C THR A 484 -43.36 -16.89 24.71
N LEU A 485 -43.40 -17.47 23.50
CA LEU A 485 -42.24 -18.09 22.88
C LEU A 485 -41.13 -17.05 22.59
N ILE A 486 -41.49 -15.89 22.04
CA ILE A 486 -40.56 -14.76 21.82
C ILE A 486 -39.88 -14.36 23.14
N LEU A 487 -40.68 -14.16 24.19
CA LEU A 487 -40.18 -13.73 25.50
C LEU A 487 -39.27 -14.79 26.13
N ALA A 488 -39.68 -16.06 26.11
CA ALA A 488 -38.90 -17.16 26.66
C ALA A 488 -37.54 -17.31 25.97
N VAL A 489 -37.51 -17.27 24.63
CA VAL A 489 -36.25 -17.33 23.87
C VAL A 489 -35.38 -16.11 24.14
N SER A 490 -35.97 -14.91 24.24
CA SER A 490 -35.24 -13.67 24.53
C SER A 490 -34.60 -13.70 25.92
N ILE A 491 -35.32 -14.18 26.94
CA ILE A 491 -34.79 -14.34 28.31
C ILE A 491 -33.65 -15.34 28.32
N LEU A 492 -33.78 -16.47 27.62
CA LEU A 492 -32.72 -17.47 27.53
C LEU A 492 -31.47 -16.90 26.86
N MET A 493 -31.62 -16.18 25.75
CA MET A 493 -30.52 -15.52 25.06
C MET A 493 -29.82 -14.49 25.94
N PHE A 494 -30.59 -13.67 26.67
CA PHE A 494 -30.06 -12.70 27.62
C PHE A 494 -29.30 -13.37 28.77
N HIS A 495 -29.83 -14.46 29.31
CA HIS A 495 -29.19 -15.24 30.36
C HIS A 495 -27.85 -15.83 29.90
N VAL A 496 -27.78 -16.37 28.67
CA VAL A 496 -26.50 -16.87 28.11
C VAL A 496 -25.51 -15.73 27.89
N TYR A 497 -25.94 -14.60 27.32
CA TYR A 497 -25.10 -13.40 27.19
C TYR A 497 -24.51 -12.98 28.54
N TRP A 498 -25.37 -12.89 29.56
CA TRP A 498 -24.98 -12.45 30.90
C TRP A 498 -24.00 -13.41 31.55
N ASN A 499 -24.22 -14.73 31.46
CA ASN A 499 -23.30 -15.73 32.02
C ASN A 499 -21.94 -15.72 31.34
N VAL A 500 -21.90 -15.62 30.01
CA VAL A 500 -20.64 -15.50 29.27
C VAL A 500 -19.91 -14.22 29.72
N ARG A 501 -20.62 -13.09 29.81
CA ARG A 501 -20.04 -11.83 30.27
C ARG A 501 -19.51 -11.93 31.69
N ALA A 502 -20.28 -12.51 32.61
CA ALA A 502 -19.92 -12.71 34.00
C ALA A 502 -18.62 -13.51 34.15
N ALA A 503 -18.44 -14.58 33.37
CA ALA A 503 -17.21 -15.38 33.40
C ALA A 503 -15.95 -14.58 32.98
N PHE A 504 -16.06 -13.69 31.99
CA PHE A 504 -14.92 -12.84 31.60
C PHE A 504 -14.67 -11.70 32.59
N VAL A 505 -15.73 -11.13 33.19
CA VAL A 505 -15.59 -10.14 34.25
C VAL A 505 -14.93 -10.76 35.48
N ASP A 506 -15.35 -11.94 35.90
CA ASP A 506 -14.75 -12.68 37.03
C ASP A 506 -13.26 -13.00 36.79
N TYR A 507 -12.88 -13.33 35.55
CA TYR A 507 -11.47 -13.49 35.16
C TYR A 507 -10.66 -12.20 35.35
N VAL A 508 -11.22 -11.04 34.97
CA VAL A 508 -10.54 -9.74 35.15
C VAL A 508 -10.51 -9.33 36.63
N ASP A 509 -11.60 -9.53 37.37
CA ASP A 509 -11.66 -9.26 38.81
C ASP A 509 -10.67 -10.12 39.58
N THR A 510 -10.48 -11.38 39.17
CA THR A 510 -9.42 -12.24 39.71
C THR A 510 -8.04 -11.66 39.45
N ALA A 511 -7.77 -11.11 38.26
CA ALA A 511 -6.52 -10.44 37.95
C ALA A 511 -6.29 -9.22 38.86
N TYR A 512 -7.32 -8.41 39.10
CA TYR A 512 -7.26 -7.24 39.97
C TYR A 512 -6.99 -7.56 41.43
N ARG A 513 -7.40 -8.74 41.90
CA ARG A 513 -7.15 -9.20 43.28
C ARG A 513 -5.85 -9.98 43.43
N THR A 514 -5.18 -10.33 42.33
CA THR A 514 -3.96 -11.14 42.32
C THR A 514 -2.78 -10.34 41.76
N ASP A 515 -2.35 -10.63 40.53
CA ASP A 515 -1.10 -10.07 39.98
C ASP A 515 -1.19 -8.57 39.63
N LEU A 516 -2.40 -8.03 39.49
CA LEU A 516 -2.63 -6.59 39.27
C LEU A 516 -3.08 -5.86 40.55
N ALA A 517 -3.14 -6.53 41.70
CA ALA A 517 -3.46 -5.89 42.99
C ALA A 517 -2.34 -4.94 43.44
N ASN A 518 -1.09 -5.30 43.17
CA ASN A 518 0.08 -4.46 43.37
C ASN A 518 1.16 -4.82 42.35
N ILE A 519 1.10 -4.20 41.17
CA ILE A 519 1.97 -4.52 40.02
C ILE A 519 3.45 -4.31 40.37
N MET A 520 3.78 -3.25 41.12
CA MET A 520 5.16 -2.97 41.56
C MET A 520 5.73 -4.13 42.38
N ALA A 521 4.97 -4.63 43.36
CA ALA A 521 5.39 -5.70 44.25
C ALA A 521 5.41 -7.06 43.53
N THR A 522 4.37 -7.39 42.76
CA THR A 522 4.25 -8.67 42.06
C THR A 522 5.34 -8.86 41.02
N TYR A 523 5.59 -7.84 40.18
CA TYR A 523 6.56 -7.93 39.09
C TYR A 523 7.93 -7.34 39.45
N LYS A 524 8.13 -6.88 40.70
CA LYS A 524 9.39 -6.33 41.21
C LYS A 524 10.00 -5.25 40.30
N VAL A 525 9.14 -4.38 39.77
CA VAL A 525 9.46 -3.40 38.72
C VAL A 525 10.61 -2.49 39.15
N GLY A 526 11.63 -2.36 38.29
CA GLY A 526 12.80 -1.51 38.55
C GLY A 526 13.77 -2.03 39.61
N GLY A 527 13.56 -3.23 40.18
CA GLY A 527 14.49 -3.86 41.10
C GLY A 527 15.65 -4.59 40.41
N GLN A 528 16.62 -5.06 41.19
CA GLN A 528 17.72 -5.93 40.70
C GLN A 528 17.25 -7.35 40.28
N ASN A 529 15.96 -7.66 40.40
CA ASN A 529 15.41 -8.98 40.10
C ASN A 529 15.12 -9.17 38.60
N ASP A 530 14.92 -10.42 38.19
CA ASP A 530 14.70 -10.82 36.79
C ASP A 530 13.24 -10.70 36.32
N SER A 531 12.30 -10.38 37.22
CA SER A 531 10.93 -10.00 36.88
C SER A 531 10.85 -8.52 36.52
N ASN A 532 9.91 -8.14 35.64
CA ASN A 532 9.61 -6.74 35.35
C ASN A 532 8.23 -6.57 34.69
N PHE A 533 7.70 -5.35 34.63
CA PHE A 533 6.46 -5.01 33.94
C PHE A 533 6.63 -3.75 33.09
N TRP A 534 6.24 -3.84 31.83
CA TRP A 534 6.37 -2.76 30.86
C TRP A 534 5.00 -2.28 30.41
N VAL A 535 4.95 -0.99 30.11
CA VAL A 535 3.80 -0.31 29.53
C VAL A 535 4.21 0.42 28.26
N VAL A 536 3.23 0.56 27.36
CA VAL A 536 3.31 1.40 26.18
C VAL A 536 2.56 2.68 26.49
N GLU A 537 3.27 3.79 26.59
CA GLU A 537 2.65 5.12 26.75
C GLU A 537 2.59 5.85 25.41
N VAL A 538 1.50 6.56 25.15
CA VAL A 538 1.35 7.50 24.03
C VAL A 538 0.90 8.87 24.55
N PRO A 539 1.19 9.98 23.86
CA PRO A 539 0.60 11.28 24.18
C PRO A 539 -0.92 11.20 24.23
N SER A 540 -1.51 11.64 25.35
CA SER A 540 -2.95 11.61 25.54
C SER A 540 -3.63 12.64 24.63
N MET A 541 -4.67 12.22 23.90
CA MET A 541 -5.53 13.14 23.13
C MET A 541 -6.47 13.94 24.03
N ASN A 542 -6.66 13.50 25.28
CA ASN A 542 -7.47 14.16 26.30
C ASN A 542 -6.56 14.78 27.36
N LEU A 543 -5.91 15.90 27.01
CA LEU A 543 -4.95 16.62 27.86
C LEU A 543 -5.50 16.99 29.26
N TRP A 544 -6.82 17.08 29.40
CA TRP A 544 -7.52 17.35 30.66
C TRP A 544 -7.48 16.18 31.67
N LYS A 545 -7.22 14.95 31.22
CA LYS A 545 -7.21 13.74 32.06
C LYS A 545 -5.79 13.30 32.45
N SER A 546 -4.86 13.38 31.51
CA SER A 546 -3.43 13.04 31.68
C SER A 546 -2.66 13.56 30.48
N SER A 547 -1.35 13.79 30.61
CA SER A 547 -0.46 14.10 29.49
C SER A 547 -0.13 12.86 28.63
N TYR A 548 -0.36 11.66 29.15
CA TYR A 548 -0.11 10.38 28.48
C TYR A 548 -1.23 9.36 28.72
N GLU A 549 -1.36 8.39 27.82
CA GLU A 549 -2.28 7.25 27.91
C GLU A 549 -1.51 5.93 27.82
N ILE A 550 -1.83 4.96 28.68
CA ILE A 550 -1.28 3.61 28.61
C ILE A 550 -2.13 2.74 27.68
N VAL A 551 -1.57 2.38 26.53
CA VAL A 551 -2.28 1.66 25.47
C VAL A 551 -1.80 0.23 25.28
N GLY A 552 -0.79 -0.20 26.02
CA GLY A 552 -0.29 -1.56 25.99
C GLY A 552 0.46 -1.94 27.26
N CYS A 553 0.50 -3.21 27.60
CA CYS A 553 1.27 -3.72 28.73
C CYS A 553 1.75 -5.16 28.52
N VAL A 554 2.80 -5.54 29.25
CA VAL A 554 3.27 -6.92 29.39
C VAL A 554 4.03 -7.09 30.70
N GLY A 555 3.82 -8.22 31.39
CA GLY A 555 4.54 -8.60 32.60
C GLY A 555 5.40 -9.84 32.38
N LEU A 556 6.62 -9.83 32.93
CA LEU A 556 7.48 -10.99 33.07
C LEU A 556 7.59 -11.37 34.54
N ASP A 557 7.09 -12.56 34.88
CA ASP A 557 7.22 -13.17 36.19
C ASP A 557 8.32 -14.24 36.17
N ALA A 558 9.52 -13.85 36.57
CA ALA A 558 10.67 -14.73 36.70
C ALA A 558 10.79 -15.36 38.11
N SER A 559 9.77 -15.22 38.97
CA SER A 559 9.74 -15.93 40.26
C SER A 559 9.47 -17.43 40.10
N VAL A 560 9.00 -17.82 38.92
CA VAL A 560 8.74 -19.20 38.50
C VAL A 560 9.73 -19.62 37.41
N SER A 561 10.04 -20.92 37.34
CA SER A 561 10.89 -21.49 36.29
C SER A 561 10.14 -22.59 35.53
N PRO A 562 9.96 -22.49 34.20
CA PRO A 562 10.38 -21.39 33.32
C PRO A 562 9.67 -20.05 33.63
N ALA A 563 10.26 -18.92 33.27
CA ALA A 563 9.67 -17.60 33.55
C ALA A 563 8.36 -17.40 32.78
N HIS A 564 7.36 -16.74 33.38
CA HIS A 564 6.02 -16.62 32.81
C HIS A 564 5.78 -15.22 32.23
N LEU A 565 5.50 -15.14 30.93
CA LEU A 565 4.99 -13.94 30.28
C LEU A 565 3.47 -13.86 30.50
N ARG A 566 3.05 -12.83 31.24
CA ARG A 566 1.65 -12.55 31.59
C ARG A 566 1.21 -11.20 31.03
N ARG A 567 -0.12 -11.04 30.96
CA ARG A 567 -0.79 -9.74 30.73
C ARG A 567 -0.33 -8.99 29.47
N LEU A 568 -0.01 -9.70 28.38
CA LEU A 568 0.24 -9.06 27.09
C LEU A 568 -1.08 -8.55 26.51
N TYR A 569 -1.32 -7.24 26.61
CA TYR A 569 -2.50 -6.59 26.08
C TYR A 569 -2.14 -5.32 25.33
N VAL A 570 -2.91 -5.02 24.29
CA VAL A 570 -2.87 -3.75 23.54
C VAL A 570 -4.31 -3.29 23.32
N ALA A 571 -4.55 -2.01 23.59
CA ALA A 571 -5.83 -1.34 23.46
C ALA A 571 -6.39 -1.58 22.05
N PRO A 572 -7.68 -1.93 21.89
CA PRO A 572 -8.27 -2.22 20.58
C PRO A 572 -8.03 -1.13 19.53
N THR A 573 -8.04 0.14 19.94
CA THR A 573 -7.78 1.33 19.12
C THR A 573 -6.34 1.43 18.62
N HIS A 574 -5.39 0.73 19.26
CA HIS A 574 -3.95 0.76 18.96
C HIS A 574 -3.41 -0.60 18.48
N ARG A 575 -4.30 -1.56 18.17
CA ARG A 575 -3.90 -2.86 17.60
C ARG A 575 -3.43 -2.71 16.15
N ARG A 576 -2.62 -3.68 15.70
CA ARG A 576 -1.96 -3.69 14.37
C ARG A 576 -0.93 -2.58 14.12
N GLN A 577 -0.54 -1.83 15.16
CA GLN A 577 0.52 -0.81 15.10
C GLN A 577 1.89 -1.32 15.59
N GLY A 578 2.10 -2.64 15.63
CA GLY A 578 3.37 -3.25 16.05
C GLY A 578 3.69 -3.21 17.56
N MET A 579 2.88 -2.56 18.39
CA MET A 579 3.12 -2.41 19.84
C MET A 579 3.26 -3.74 20.60
N ALA A 580 2.41 -4.74 20.29
CA ALA A 580 2.51 -6.06 20.92
C ALA A 580 3.83 -6.76 20.59
N THR A 581 4.26 -6.67 19.33
CA THR A 581 5.56 -7.19 18.89
C THR A 581 6.71 -6.46 19.58
N ALA A 582 6.62 -5.13 19.71
CA ALA A 582 7.63 -4.33 20.39
C ALA A 582 7.74 -4.68 21.88
N LEU A 583 6.60 -4.88 22.58
CA LEU A 583 6.57 -5.34 23.97
C LEU A 583 7.20 -6.73 24.15
N VAL A 584 6.84 -7.69 23.28
CA VAL A 584 7.40 -9.05 23.34
C VAL A 584 8.90 -9.03 23.05
N ARG A 585 9.38 -8.26 22.06
CA ARG A 585 10.81 -8.12 21.77
C ARG A 585 11.58 -7.46 22.92
N ASN A 586 11.02 -6.42 23.53
CA ASN A 586 11.61 -5.77 24.69
C ASN A 586 11.77 -6.77 25.85
N LEU A 587 10.73 -7.56 26.14
CA LEU A 587 10.76 -8.60 27.16
C LEU A 587 11.77 -9.72 26.82
N MET A 588 11.81 -10.20 25.57
CA MET A 588 12.78 -11.22 25.14
C MET A 588 14.22 -10.72 25.23
N THR A 589 14.47 -9.44 24.91
CA THR A 589 15.79 -8.81 25.04
C THR A 589 16.21 -8.75 26.50
N TYR A 590 15.31 -8.28 27.38
CA TYR A 590 15.53 -8.25 28.82
C TYR A 590 15.84 -9.65 29.39
N ALA A 591 15.11 -10.67 28.96
CA ALA A 591 15.33 -12.04 29.41
C ALA A 591 16.69 -12.60 28.95
N LYS A 592 17.14 -12.26 27.73
CA LYS A 592 18.48 -12.61 27.22
C LYS A 592 19.58 -11.92 28.03
N GLU A 593 19.45 -10.62 28.30
CA GLU A 593 20.41 -9.85 29.10
C GLU A 593 20.57 -10.42 30.52
N ARG A 594 19.47 -10.91 31.10
CA ARG A 594 19.44 -11.56 32.42
C ARG A 594 19.71 -13.06 32.41
N LYS A 595 20.03 -13.64 31.25
CA LYS A 595 20.32 -15.09 31.09
C LYS A 595 19.20 -16.00 31.59
N ILE A 596 17.94 -15.56 31.49
CA ILE A 596 16.76 -16.38 31.83
C ILE A 596 16.60 -17.43 30.73
N PRO A 597 16.72 -18.75 31.00
CA PRO A 597 16.91 -19.76 29.95
C PRO A 597 15.66 -20.06 29.11
N THR A 598 14.47 -19.94 29.70
CA THR A 598 13.22 -20.26 29.00
C THR A 598 12.08 -19.41 29.55
N ILE A 599 11.26 -18.91 28.63
CA ILE A 599 10.03 -18.17 28.94
C ILE A 599 8.85 -18.96 28.41
N TYR A 600 7.75 -19.02 29.16
CA TYR A 600 6.50 -19.58 28.68
C TYR A 600 5.36 -18.56 28.73
N SER A 601 4.35 -18.77 27.89
CA SER A 601 3.09 -18.02 27.91
C SER A 601 1.91 -18.94 27.67
N GLU A 602 0.80 -18.65 28.32
CA GLU A 602 -0.47 -19.36 28.12
C GLU A 602 -1.43 -18.49 27.30
N THR A 603 -1.86 -19.01 26.16
CA THR A 603 -2.87 -18.39 25.29
C THR A 603 -4.00 -19.35 25.02
N SER A 604 -5.17 -18.86 24.61
CA SER A 604 -6.27 -19.73 24.17
C SER A 604 -6.62 -19.54 22.69
N ASN A 605 -7.40 -20.47 22.12
CA ASN A 605 -8.01 -20.33 20.80
C ASN A 605 -8.90 -19.08 20.63
N LEU A 606 -9.26 -18.42 21.74
CA LEU A 606 -9.99 -17.15 21.75
C LEU A 606 -9.09 -15.92 21.54
N GLN A 607 -7.76 -16.11 21.47
CA GLN A 607 -6.76 -15.04 21.35
C GLN A 607 -5.88 -15.21 20.10
N PRO A 608 -6.45 -15.24 18.88
CA PRO A 608 -5.69 -15.50 17.65
C PRO A 608 -4.58 -14.48 17.41
N ALA A 609 -4.79 -13.22 17.78
CA ALA A 609 -3.79 -12.15 17.63
C ALA A 609 -2.53 -12.41 18.47
N ALA A 610 -2.69 -12.83 19.74
CA ALA A 610 -1.56 -13.17 20.59
C ALA A 610 -0.84 -14.42 20.05
N GLN A 611 -1.58 -15.40 19.57
CA GLN A 611 -0.98 -16.59 18.97
C GLN A 611 -0.10 -16.27 17.76
N TYR A 612 -0.55 -15.35 16.90
CA TYR A 612 0.18 -14.88 15.73
C TYR A 612 1.47 -14.14 16.10
N VAL A 613 1.43 -13.26 17.12
CA VAL A 613 2.62 -12.56 17.61
C VAL A 613 3.66 -13.58 18.09
N TYR A 614 3.25 -14.55 18.91
CA TYR A 614 4.17 -15.58 19.40
C TYR A 614 4.76 -16.44 18.27
N SER A 615 3.96 -16.89 17.29
CA SER A 615 4.48 -17.70 16.19
C SER A 615 5.46 -16.93 15.31
N ARG A 616 5.19 -15.64 15.05
CA ARG A 616 6.08 -14.77 14.27
C ARG A 616 7.41 -14.54 14.98
N GLU A 617 7.39 -14.38 16.30
CA GLU A 617 8.58 -14.14 17.11
C GLU A 617 9.31 -15.44 17.51
N GLY A 618 8.99 -16.58 16.89
CA GLY A 618 9.72 -17.84 17.04
C GLY A 618 9.36 -18.66 18.28
N TRP A 619 8.21 -18.42 18.92
CA TRP A 619 7.76 -19.23 20.05
C TRP A 619 7.16 -20.56 19.57
N VAL A 620 7.51 -21.64 20.27
CA VAL A 620 7.08 -22.99 19.93
C VAL A 620 5.93 -23.42 20.84
N VAL A 621 4.91 -24.07 20.29
CA VAL A 621 3.81 -24.65 21.07
C VAL A 621 4.32 -25.93 21.73
N GLY A 622 4.25 -26.01 23.07
CA GLY A 622 4.69 -27.18 23.82
C GLY A 622 3.53 -28.07 24.29
N GLU A 623 2.62 -27.53 25.09
CA GLU A 623 1.47 -28.27 25.64
C GLU A 623 0.15 -27.67 25.19
N THR A 624 -0.84 -28.54 24.92
CA THR A 624 -2.21 -28.14 24.60
C THR A 624 -3.17 -28.76 25.61
N LYS A 625 -3.94 -27.94 26.33
CA LYS A 625 -4.98 -28.39 27.27
C LYS A 625 -6.36 -28.02 26.76
N ASN A 626 -7.28 -28.98 26.82
CA ASN A 626 -8.66 -28.81 26.39
C ASN A 626 -9.57 -28.68 27.61
N TYR A 627 -10.29 -27.56 27.70
CA TYR A 627 -11.28 -27.33 28.74
C TYR A 627 -12.68 -27.37 28.10
N PRO A 628 -13.55 -28.32 28.50
CA PRO A 628 -14.95 -28.25 28.14
C PRO A 628 -15.57 -27.01 28.81
N TYR A 629 -16.43 -26.29 28.11
CA TYR A 629 -17.22 -25.22 28.72
C TYR A 629 -18.71 -25.39 28.42
N GLU A 630 -19.54 -24.90 29.35
CA GLU A 630 -20.97 -25.23 29.49
C GLU A 630 -21.85 -24.90 28.28
N ALA A 631 -21.36 -24.13 27.30
CA ALA A 631 -22.07 -23.78 26.07
C ALA A 631 -21.68 -24.66 24.85
N GLY A 632 -21.17 -25.87 25.07
CA GLY A 632 -20.99 -26.90 24.04
C GLY A 632 -19.75 -26.73 23.15
N GLY A 633 -18.74 -25.98 23.60
CA GLY A 633 -17.47 -25.81 22.87
C GLY A 633 -16.23 -26.22 23.65
N LEU A 634 -15.08 -26.14 22.99
CA LEU A 634 -13.76 -26.47 23.54
C LEU A 634 -12.90 -25.20 23.63
N LYS A 635 -12.55 -24.79 24.86
CA LYS A 635 -11.48 -23.80 25.07
C LYS A 635 -10.16 -24.57 25.03
N VAL A 636 -9.38 -24.30 24.00
CA VAL A 636 -8.07 -24.91 23.81
C VAL A 636 -7.02 -23.92 24.31
N GLN A 637 -6.30 -24.29 25.37
CA GLN A 637 -5.20 -23.51 25.92
C GLN A 637 -3.87 -24.04 25.37
N PHE A 638 -3.09 -23.15 24.78
CA PHE A 638 -1.77 -23.41 24.24
C PHE A 638 -0.72 -22.82 25.19
N LYS A 639 0.13 -23.69 25.72
CA LYS A 639 1.33 -23.30 26.44
C LYS A 639 2.49 -23.20 25.45
N LYS A 640 2.96 -21.99 25.20
CA LYS A 640 4.05 -21.68 24.26
C LYS A 640 5.33 -21.41 25.02
N TYR A 641 6.46 -21.80 24.44
CA TYR A 641 7.79 -21.65 25.02
C TYR A 641 8.72 -20.90 24.06
N PHE A 642 9.58 -20.05 24.62
CA PHE A 642 10.67 -19.38 23.94
C PHE A 642 11.99 -19.71 24.66
N LYS A 643 12.94 -20.28 23.93
CA LYS A 643 14.31 -20.50 24.40
C LYS A 643 15.11 -19.24 24.08
N THR A 644 15.70 -18.64 25.10
CA THR A 644 16.54 -17.45 24.97
C THR A 644 17.98 -17.79 24.61
N LEU A 645 18.39 -19.04 24.89
CA LEU A 645 19.71 -19.64 24.73
C LEU A 645 19.64 -20.89 23.84
#